data_AF-A0A2P8VSI1-F1
#
_entry.id   AF-A0A2P8VSI1-F1
#
_cell.length_a   1.000
_cell.length_b   1.000
_cell.length_c   1.000
_cell.angle_alpha   90.00
_cell.angle_beta   90.00
_cell.angle_gamma   90.00
#
_symmetry.space_group_name_H-M   'P 1'
#
loop_
_entity.id
_entity.type
_entity.pdbx_description
1 polymer ?
#
loop_
_entity_poly.entity_id
_entity_poly.type
_entity_poly.pdbx_seq_one_letter_code
_entity_poly.pdbx_strand_id
1 'polypeptide(L)'
;PTRLIHSTFRPVPLEFHYCNGKGLFPLLDDSQKKINPRLREQRSPKRGGRRSRNRIDLGFIVSQLQQKDMLPAIYFIFSRRGCDKSVDDVAHMSLVTDEEARLLKEKIDEFLAWNPDAAREGQVGPLYRGIAAHHAGILPLWKGLVEELFQLGLIKVVFATETLAAGINMPARTTVIASLSKRTDSGHRLLTSSEFLQMAGRAGRRGMDLQGHVVTVESPFEGSREAVHLATSGADPLVSQFTPGYGMVLNLLQTHTLDEAKDLIERSFGQYLATLHLVPQQQEIDRLEGAIAHQQAQLAAFDEGLLAEYAKLKERLKEERRLLKTLQQQAAQVLADDVAKMVPFAIAGTLLSLKGKHIPVSEPVPAVLVTKVQGSGQFPYLVCLTQTNQWYVVTTADVVGLHADIPRLQAVDTLAPPTELAPSPGKHCRGDDYTASLVATMATPPTLEMLAPEVQDQLDRMREVEHTLATHPASQWENTKSLLKRQKRLRDLEAEWRDRREKLAQYTGRYWQEFLNIMDVLKHFGGLDDNRPTELGEMAAAIRGDNELWLALALESGEFDHLNAVQLAAALAALVTENSRPDSWCRYRLSGTVEEALGGLHYLRRQLYQQQHRRHITAPIWLEYDLVGLVEQWANGVDWVTLCDNTSLDEGDIVRILRRTLDVLSQIPHVPYIGETLRSNAREAKDLINRFPVNEEIG
;
A
#
# COMPACT_ATOMS: atom_id res chain seq x y z
N PRO A 1 -13.18 -31.01 26.22
CA PRO A 1 -13.95 -29.98 25.49
C PRO A 1 -13.94 -28.64 26.24
N THR A 2 -13.22 -27.66 25.72
CA THR A 2 -13.28 -26.27 26.18
C THR A 2 -14.58 -25.64 25.69
N ARG A 3 -15.36 -25.02 26.58
CA ARG A 3 -16.60 -24.29 26.23
C ARG A 3 -16.27 -22.81 26.08
N LEU A 4 -16.56 -22.23 24.91
CA LEU A 4 -16.46 -20.78 24.72
C LEU A 4 -17.55 -20.08 25.54
N ILE A 5 -17.13 -19.20 26.45
CA ILE A 5 -18.03 -18.30 27.19
C ILE A 5 -17.77 -16.90 26.65
N HIS A 6 -18.79 -16.30 26.03
CA HIS A 6 -18.72 -14.96 25.49
C HIS A 6 -19.57 -14.01 26.34
N SER A 7 -18.96 -12.91 26.80
CA SER A 7 -19.65 -11.83 27.51
C SER A 7 -19.15 -10.49 27.01
N THR A 8 -20.07 -9.62 26.63
CA THR A 8 -19.80 -8.22 26.28
C THR A 8 -20.07 -7.26 27.44
N PHE A 9 -20.41 -7.79 28.62
CA PHE A 9 -20.73 -6.99 29.78
C PHE A 9 -19.47 -6.31 30.34
N ARG A 10 -19.51 -4.97 30.40
CA ARG A 10 -18.51 -4.14 31.06
C ARG A 10 -19.05 -3.67 32.42
N PRO A 11 -18.37 -3.95 33.55
CA PRO A 11 -18.86 -3.56 34.88
C PRO A 11 -19.01 -2.05 35.09
N VAL A 12 -18.11 -1.25 34.50
CA VAL A 12 -18.17 0.22 34.53
C VAL A 12 -18.41 0.70 33.09
N PRO A 13 -19.62 1.18 32.74
CA PRO A 13 -19.93 1.63 31.39
C PRO A 13 -19.10 2.85 30.99
N LEU A 14 -18.87 3.00 29.68
CA LEU A 14 -18.13 4.13 29.12
C LEU A 14 -19.07 5.22 28.62
N GLU A 15 -18.73 6.47 28.92
CA GLU A 15 -19.35 7.66 28.36
C GLU A 15 -18.34 8.41 27.49
N PHE A 16 -18.72 8.66 26.23
CA PHE A 16 -17.84 9.32 25.26
C PHE A 16 -18.11 10.82 25.20
N HIS A 17 -17.05 11.61 25.27
CA HIS A 17 -17.03 13.06 25.26
C HIS A 17 -16.11 13.59 24.16
N TYR A 18 -16.43 14.76 23.64
CA TYR A 18 -15.63 15.50 22.67
C TYR A 18 -15.27 16.87 23.24
N CYS A 19 -13.98 17.19 23.27
CA CYS A 19 -13.48 18.49 23.71
C CYS A 19 -13.13 19.35 22.49
N ASN A 20 -13.76 20.52 22.38
CA ASN A 20 -13.44 21.54 21.39
C ASN A 20 -13.14 22.89 22.09
N GLY A 21 -12.82 23.93 21.32
CA GLY A 21 -12.53 25.26 21.88
C GLY A 21 -13.66 25.92 22.69
N LYS A 22 -14.87 25.34 22.72
CA LYS A 22 -16.00 25.81 23.54
C LYS A 22 -16.19 25.04 24.84
N GLY A 23 -15.47 23.94 25.04
CA GLY A 23 -15.57 23.09 26.23
C GLY A 23 -15.76 21.61 25.92
N LEU A 24 -16.18 20.87 26.95
CA LEU A 24 -16.39 19.42 26.92
C LEU A 24 -17.88 19.08 26.75
N PHE A 25 -18.21 18.31 25.71
CA PHE A 25 -19.58 17.93 25.38
C PHE A 25 -19.71 16.41 25.17
N PRO A 26 -20.88 15.79 25.45
CA PRO A 26 -21.12 14.40 25.08
C PRO A 26 -20.95 14.18 23.57
N LEU A 27 -20.16 13.17 23.18
CA LEU A 27 -19.85 12.84 21.78
C LEU A 27 -21.07 12.28 21.05
N LEU A 28 -21.80 11.39 21.73
CA LEU A 28 -22.95 10.68 21.21
C LEU A 28 -24.25 11.32 21.69
N ASP A 29 -25.34 11.08 20.95
CA ASP A 29 -26.70 11.42 21.38
C ASP A 29 -27.23 10.42 22.43
N ASP A 30 -28.45 10.65 22.93
CA ASP A 30 -29.08 9.79 23.93
C ASP A 30 -29.25 8.33 23.45
N SER A 31 -29.18 8.08 22.14
CA SER A 31 -29.23 6.74 21.55
C SER A 31 -27.88 6.00 21.58
N GLN A 32 -26.79 6.68 21.95
CA GLN A 32 -25.41 6.17 21.98
C GLN A 32 -24.92 5.63 20.62
N LYS A 33 -25.56 6.04 19.51
CA LYS A 33 -25.26 5.55 18.15
C LYS A 33 -24.95 6.63 17.15
N LYS A 34 -25.39 7.86 17.38
CA LYS A 34 -25.21 8.97 16.44
C LYS A 34 -24.52 10.13 17.10
N ILE A 35 -23.90 10.96 16.27
CA ILE A 35 -23.25 12.20 16.71
C ILE A 35 -24.23 13.13 17.43
N ASN A 36 -23.79 13.68 18.57
CA ASN A 36 -24.54 14.71 19.30
C ASN A 36 -24.85 15.91 18.36
N PRO A 37 -26.11 16.37 18.28
CA PRO A 37 -26.48 17.52 17.44
C PRO A 37 -25.66 18.78 17.69
N ARG A 38 -25.20 19.02 18.94
CA ARG A 38 -24.36 20.17 19.31
C ARG A 38 -22.96 20.12 18.67
N LEU A 39 -22.51 18.94 18.25
CA LEU A 39 -21.21 18.68 17.63
C LEU A 39 -21.28 18.55 16.11
N ARG A 40 -22.47 18.69 15.51
CA ARG A 40 -22.62 18.72 14.05
C ARG A 40 -22.07 20.05 13.54
N GLU A 41 -20.94 19.99 12.83
CA GLU A 41 -20.44 21.16 12.09
C GLU A 41 -21.55 21.68 11.16
N GLN A 42 -22.01 22.92 11.41
CA GLN A 42 -22.86 23.61 10.44
C GLN A 42 -22.05 23.78 9.16
N ARG A 43 -22.51 23.14 8.07
CA ARG A 43 -21.99 23.37 6.72
C ARG A 43 -22.21 24.84 6.36
N SER A 44 -21.24 25.70 6.67
CA SER A 44 -21.11 27.00 6.02
C SER A 44 -20.22 26.82 4.79
N PRO A 45 -20.76 26.92 3.56
CA PRO A 45 -19.92 27.01 2.38
C PRO A 45 -19.39 28.45 2.31
N LYS A 46 -18.06 28.66 2.39
CA LYS A 46 -17.30 29.59 1.53
C LYS A 46 -15.85 29.85 1.98
N ARG A 47 -14.98 29.81 0.95
CA ARG A 47 -13.84 30.69 0.62
C ARG A 47 -12.64 30.76 1.58
N GLY A 48 -11.55 30.13 1.15
CA GLY A 48 -10.30 30.83 0.83
C GLY A 48 -9.46 31.47 1.95
N GLY A 49 -9.83 31.31 3.21
CA GLY A 49 -9.01 31.70 4.36
C GLY A 49 -8.47 30.46 5.06
N ARG A 50 -7.15 30.35 5.17
CA ARG A 50 -6.46 29.34 6.00
C ARG A 50 -6.87 29.60 7.47
N ARG A 51 -8.00 29.05 7.92
CA ARG A 51 -8.37 29.08 9.34
C ARG A 51 -7.29 28.30 10.07
N SER A 52 -6.42 29.03 10.78
CA SER A 52 -5.66 28.46 11.90
C SER A 52 -6.70 27.90 12.87
N ARG A 53 -6.96 26.59 12.80
CA ARG A 53 -7.63 25.88 13.91
C ARG A 53 -6.65 25.99 15.07
N ASN A 54 -6.87 26.96 15.96
CA ASN A 54 -6.03 27.13 17.14
C ASN A 54 -6.08 25.85 17.96
N ARG A 55 -4.90 25.32 18.28
CA ARG A 55 -4.74 24.19 19.19
C ARG A 55 -5.36 24.59 20.54
N ILE A 56 -6.20 23.72 21.08
CA ILE A 56 -6.85 23.94 22.38
C ILE A 56 -5.76 23.96 23.45
N ASP A 57 -5.85 24.93 24.36
CA ASP A 57 -4.95 25.03 25.49
C ASP A 57 -5.10 23.81 26.41
N LEU A 58 -3.98 23.21 26.80
CA LEU A 58 -3.96 22.00 27.60
C LEU A 58 -4.46 22.27 29.03
N GLY A 59 -4.08 23.41 29.60
CA GLY A 59 -4.52 23.83 30.94
C GLY A 59 -6.04 23.98 31.02
N PHE A 60 -6.66 24.52 29.95
CA PHE A 60 -8.12 24.54 29.83
C PHE A 60 -8.75 23.15 29.89
N ILE A 61 -8.22 22.15 29.16
CA ILE A 61 -8.75 20.79 29.15
C ILE A 61 -8.65 20.16 30.55
N VAL A 62 -7.47 20.23 31.17
CA VAL A 62 -7.24 19.67 32.51
C VAL A 62 -8.17 20.33 33.54
N SER A 63 -8.34 21.65 33.48
CA SER A 63 -9.26 22.40 34.35
C SER A 63 -10.72 21.97 34.17
N GLN A 64 -11.16 21.71 32.93
CA GLN A 64 -12.51 21.19 32.66
C GLN A 64 -12.72 19.80 33.27
N LEU A 65 -11.71 18.92 33.21
CA LEU A 65 -11.77 17.60 33.83
C LEU A 65 -11.86 17.71 35.36
N GLN A 66 -11.06 18.58 35.96
CA GLN A 66 -11.08 18.81 37.41
C GLN A 66 -12.44 19.35 37.87
N GLN A 67 -12.99 20.37 37.19
CA GLN A 67 -14.28 20.98 37.52
C GLN A 67 -15.47 20.00 37.42
N LYS A 68 -15.33 18.95 36.61
CA LYS A 68 -16.36 17.93 36.38
C LYS A 68 -16.14 16.64 37.18
N ASP A 69 -15.21 16.61 38.13
CA ASP A 69 -14.83 15.42 38.90
C ASP A 69 -14.45 14.22 37.99
N MET A 70 -13.68 14.50 36.95
CA MET A 70 -13.23 13.53 35.94
C MET A 70 -11.78 13.09 36.16
N LEU A 71 -11.16 13.44 37.29
CA LEU A 71 -9.80 12.99 37.65
C LEU A 71 -9.86 11.74 38.56
N PRO A 72 -8.85 10.85 38.54
CA PRO A 72 -7.61 10.93 37.77
C PRO A 72 -7.81 10.60 36.29
N ALA A 73 -6.95 11.17 35.44
CA ALA A 73 -7.01 11.00 33.99
C ALA A 73 -5.69 10.52 33.37
N ILE A 74 -5.79 9.63 32.40
CA ILE A 74 -4.67 9.29 31.50
C ILE A 74 -4.86 10.05 30.20
N TYR A 75 -3.88 10.86 29.83
CA TYR A 75 -3.89 11.71 28.65
C TYR A 75 -2.95 11.14 27.58
N PHE A 76 -3.50 10.47 26.58
CA PHE A 76 -2.73 9.80 25.54
C PHE A 76 -2.22 10.76 24.46
N ILE A 77 -0.90 10.74 24.25
CA ILE A 77 -0.18 11.53 23.25
C ILE A 77 0.78 10.60 22.48
N PHE A 78 0.73 10.60 21.15
CA PHE A 78 1.56 9.72 20.31
C PHE A 78 3.01 10.21 20.11
N SER A 79 3.57 10.93 21.07
CA SER A 79 4.94 11.44 21.03
C SER A 79 5.51 11.59 22.44
N ARG A 80 6.71 11.04 22.66
CA ARG A 80 7.45 11.15 23.93
C ARG A 80 7.72 12.61 24.29
N ARG A 81 8.37 13.34 23.37
CA ARG A 81 8.57 14.81 23.47
C ARG A 81 7.25 15.56 23.68
N GLY A 82 6.14 15.05 23.14
CA GLY A 82 4.81 15.61 23.36
C GLY A 82 4.28 15.40 24.78
N CYS A 83 4.60 14.29 25.43
CA CYS A 83 4.26 14.02 26.83
C CYS A 83 5.05 14.94 27.76
N ASP A 84 6.37 15.00 27.61
CA ASP A 84 7.24 15.88 28.43
C ASP A 84 6.80 17.35 28.32
N LYS A 85 6.62 17.83 27.08
CA LYS A 85 6.13 19.19 26.85
C LYS A 85 4.76 19.44 27.50
N SER A 86 3.88 18.44 27.49
CA SER A 86 2.56 18.57 28.11
C SER A 86 2.65 18.69 29.63
N VAL A 87 3.59 18.01 30.26
CA VAL A 87 3.91 18.20 31.69
C VAL A 87 4.37 19.64 31.93
N ASP A 88 5.32 20.15 31.14
CA ASP A 88 5.83 21.52 31.27
C ASP A 88 4.71 22.57 31.11
N ASP A 89 3.85 22.39 30.10
CA ASP A 89 2.74 23.29 29.79
C ASP A 89 1.77 23.44 30.98
N VAL A 90 1.60 22.41 31.81
CA VAL A 90 0.72 22.43 33.01
C VAL A 90 1.46 22.37 34.34
N ALA A 91 2.80 22.47 34.36
CA ALA A 91 3.62 22.33 35.56
C ALA A 91 3.30 23.36 36.67
N HIS A 92 2.70 24.49 36.29
CA HIS A 92 2.28 25.56 37.20
C HIS A 92 0.95 25.25 37.93
N MET A 93 0.18 24.26 37.47
CA MET A 93 -1.10 23.88 38.08
C MET A 93 -0.87 22.95 39.28
N SER A 94 -1.67 23.09 40.34
CA SER A 94 -1.76 22.09 41.42
C SER A 94 -3.07 21.33 41.31
N LEU A 95 -3.00 20.03 41.07
CA LEU A 95 -4.19 19.16 40.96
C LEU A 95 -4.51 18.43 42.27
N VAL A 96 -3.62 18.54 43.25
CA VAL A 96 -3.67 17.87 44.55
C VAL A 96 -4.03 18.86 45.65
N THR A 97 -4.60 18.32 46.73
CA THR A 97 -4.80 19.05 47.98
C THR A 97 -3.50 19.21 48.76
N ASP A 98 -3.46 20.11 49.75
CA ASP A 98 -2.27 20.33 50.59
C ASP A 98 -1.86 19.09 51.42
N GLU A 99 -2.78 18.18 51.70
CA GLU A 99 -2.51 16.92 52.38
C GLU A 99 -1.89 15.89 51.42
N GLU A 100 -2.49 15.73 50.24
CA GLU A 100 -1.94 14.87 49.18
C GLU A 100 -0.56 15.32 48.71
N ALA A 101 -0.34 16.64 48.61
CA ALA A 101 0.96 17.22 48.26
C ALA A 101 2.04 16.88 49.32
N ARG A 102 1.68 16.86 50.60
CA ARG A 102 2.59 16.45 51.68
C ARG A 102 2.93 14.97 51.60
N LEU A 103 1.95 14.11 51.37
CA LEU A 103 2.17 12.67 51.22
C LEU A 103 2.99 12.33 49.96
N LEU A 104 2.70 13.01 48.84
CA LEU A 104 3.53 12.93 47.63
C LEU A 104 4.97 13.31 47.95
N LYS A 105 5.15 14.43 48.66
CA LYS A 105 6.47 14.90 49.02
C LYS A 105 7.26 13.88 49.83
N GLU A 106 6.65 13.34 50.89
CA GLU A 106 7.27 12.31 51.73
C GLU A 106 7.73 11.09 50.91
N LYS A 107 6.83 10.52 50.10
CA LYS A 107 7.13 9.32 49.29
C LYS A 107 8.18 9.56 48.21
N ILE A 108 8.11 10.71 47.54
CA ILE A 108 9.06 11.06 46.48
C ILE A 108 10.44 11.37 47.10
N ASP A 109 10.50 12.14 48.19
CA ASP A 109 11.76 12.44 48.89
C ASP A 109 12.40 11.15 49.43
N GLU A 110 11.62 10.22 49.97
CA GLU A 110 12.09 8.89 50.37
C GLU A 110 12.66 8.12 49.18
N PHE A 111 11.92 8.01 48.07
CA PHE A 111 12.39 7.33 46.87
C PHE A 111 13.70 7.93 46.33
N LEU A 112 13.80 9.26 46.31
CA LEU A 112 14.99 9.99 45.85
C LEU A 112 16.19 9.82 46.79
N ALA A 113 15.96 9.63 48.09
CA ALA A 113 17.04 9.35 49.04
C ALA A 113 17.71 8.00 48.76
N TRP A 114 16.93 7.00 48.34
CA TRP A 114 17.44 5.69 47.93
C TRP A 114 17.98 5.66 46.50
N ASN A 115 17.45 6.54 45.62
CA ASN A 115 17.76 6.56 44.20
C ASN A 115 18.14 7.98 43.73
N PRO A 116 19.28 8.52 44.18
CA PRO A 116 19.66 9.91 43.90
C PRO A 116 19.82 10.17 42.39
N ASP A 117 20.35 9.20 41.65
CA ASP A 117 20.60 9.30 40.20
C ASP A 117 19.33 9.15 39.35
N ALA A 118 18.18 8.82 39.95
CA ALA A 118 16.88 8.76 39.26
C ALA A 118 16.18 10.13 39.21
N ALA A 119 16.65 11.13 39.96
CA ALA A 119 16.03 12.44 40.04
C ALA A 119 16.23 13.25 38.76
N ARG A 120 15.17 13.90 38.26
CA ARG A 120 15.27 14.86 37.16
C ARG A 120 14.62 16.19 37.53
N GLU A 121 15.39 17.27 37.44
CA GLU A 121 14.94 18.62 37.86
C GLU A 121 13.61 19.04 37.21
N GLY A 122 13.37 18.65 35.95
CA GLY A 122 12.12 18.94 35.22
C GLY A 122 10.92 18.05 35.55
N GLN A 123 11.12 16.89 36.17
CA GLN A 123 10.03 15.92 36.44
C GLN A 123 9.62 15.88 37.90
N VAL A 124 10.54 16.14 38.83
CA VAL A 124 10.28 16.12 40.28
C VAL A 124 9.23 17.18 40.68
N GLY A 125 9.37 18.42 40.18
CA GLY A 125 8.47 19.52 40.50
C GLY A 125 7.00 19.26 40.14
N PRO A 126 6.69 18.89 38.89
CA PRO A 126 5.33 18.50 38.50
C PRO A 126 4.77 17.30 39.28
N LEU A 127 5.63 16.35 39.65
CA LEU A 127 5.21 15.16 40.39
C LEU A 127 4.61 15.50 41.76
N TYR A 128 5.20 16.46 42.49
CA TYR A 128 4.64 16.99 43.75
C TYR A 128 3.24 17.62 43.60
N ARG A 129 2.86 17.98 42.38
CA ARG A 129 1.57 18.61 42.05
C ARG A 129 0.55 17.60 41.48
N GLY A 130 0.91 16.32 41.47
CA GLY A 130 0.09 15.23 40.95
C GLY A 130 0.07 15.13 39.43
N ILE A 131 1.15 15.58 38.76
CA ILE A 131 1.28 15.58 37.29
C ILE A 131 2.51 14.76 36.90
N ALA A 132 2.37 13.83 35.97
CA ALA A 132 3.49 13.00 35.51
C ALA A 132 3.44 12.71 34.00
N ALA A 133 4.59 12.34 33.44
CA ALA A 133 4.69 11.70 32.13
C ALA A 133 4.92 10.19 32.26
N HIS A 134 4.48 9.41 31.28
CA HIS A 134 4.71 7.96 31.20
C HIS A 134 4.97 7.51 29.75
N HIS A 135 6.23 7.23 29.42
CA HIS A 135 6.60 6.71 28.11
C HIS A 135 7.91 5.92 28.14
N ALA A 136 8.22 5.20 27.05
CA ALA A 136 9.39 4.33 26.96
C ALA A 136 10.74 5.03 27.23
N GLY A 137 10.86 6.33 26.92
CA GLY A 137 12.07 7.12 27.21
C GLY A 137 12.30 7.46 28.69
N ILE A 138 11.31 7.26 29.57
CA ILE A 138 11.47 7.48 31.02
C ILE A 138 12.12 6.24 31.64
N LEU A 139 13.01 6.47 32.62
CA LEU A 139 13.67 5.42 33.38
C LEU A 139 12.65 4.39 33.92
N PRO A 140 12.89 3.08 33.77
CA PRO A 140 11.99 2.02 34.26
C PRO A 140 11.57 2.21 35.73
N LEU A 141 12.54 2.51 36.60
CA LEU A 141 12.28 2.71 38.02
C LEU A 141 11.37 3.93 38.28
N TRP A 142 11.60 5.04 37.58
CA TRP A 142 10.75 6.23 37.68
C TRP A 142 9.31 5.97 37.19
N LYS A 143 9.14 5.16 36.13
CA LYS A 143 7.80 4.70 35.72
C LYS A 143 7.13 3.87 36.82
N GLY A 144 7.87 2.99 37.48
CA GLY A 144 7.39 2.24 38.64
C GLY A 144 6.87 3.14 39.76
N LEU A 145 7.62 4.19 40.12
CA LEU A 145 7.17 5.20 41.09
C LEU A 145 5.88 5.90 40.65
N VAL A 146 5.82 6.36 39.39
CA VAL A 146 4.61 7.03 38.85
C VAL A 146 3.40 6.08 38.90
N GLU A 147 3.58 4.81 38.58
CA GLU A 147 2.54 3.79 38.64
C GLU A 147 2.04 3.55 40.07
N GLU A 148 2.94 3.44 41.06
CA GLU A 148 2.58 3.33 42.47
C GLU A 148 1.78 4.56 42.93
N LEU A 149 2.31 5.77 42.69
CA LEU A 149 1.67 7.02 43.11
C LEU A 149 0.32 7.24 42.41
N PHE A 150 0.16 6.75 41.18
CA PHE A 150 -1.12 6.79 40.47
C PHE A 150 -2.14 5.82 41.07
N GLN A 151 -1.73 4.61 41.43
CA GLN A 151 -2.59 3.63 42.11
C GLN A 151 -3.04 4.11 43.50
N LEU A 152 -2.17 4.83 44.21
CA LEU A 152 -2.51 5.52 45.46
C LEU A 152 -3.45 6.72 45.26
N GLY A 153 -3.75 7.10 44.02
CA GLY A 153 -4.62 8.22 43.68
C GLY A 153 -3.97 9.59 43.89
N LEU A 154 -2.65 9.65 44.07
CA LEU A 154 -1.90 10.88 44.30
C LEU A 154 -1.54 11.59 43.00
N ILE A 155 -1.27 10.83 41.93
CA ILE A 155 -1.13 11.39 40.58
C ILE A 155 -2.52 11.55 39.95
N LYS A 156 -2.86 12.79 39.59
CA LYS A 156 -4.18 13.15 39.05
C LYS A 156 -4.20 13.15 37.54
N VAL A 157 -3.09 13.48 36.88
CA VAL A 157 -2.96 13.43 35.42
C VAL A 157 -1.64 12.79 35.03
N VAL A 158 -1.71 11.80 34.14
CA VAL A 158 -0.54 11.17 33.51
C VAL A 158 -0.60 11.41 32.00
N PHE A 159 0.42 12.05 31.45
CA PHE A 159 0.61 12.17 30.01
C PHE A 159 1.37 10.96 29.48
N ALA A 160 0.69 10.12 28.71
CA ALA A 160 1.23 8.81 28.35
C ALA A 160 1.27 8.55 26.84
N THR A 161 2.25 7.76 26.40
CA THR A 161 2.23 7.18 25.06
C THR A 161 1.31 5.96 25.00
N GLU A 162 0.97 5.53 23.78
CA GLU A 162 0.10 4.38 23.49
C GLU A 162 0.51 3.08 24.22
N THR A 163 1.80 2.89 24.47
CA THR A 163 2.34 1.70 25.16
C THR A 163 1.70 1.43 26.53
N LEU A 164 1.26 2.48 27.24
CA LEU A 164 0.57 2.34 28.52
C LEU A 164 -0.79 1.63 28.35
N ALA A 165 -1.47 1.82 27.21
CA ALA A 165 -2.79 1.24 26.96
C ALA A 165 -2.75 -0.29 26.91
N ALA A 166 -1.63 -0.90 26.54
CA ALA A 166 -1.50 -2.35 26.36
C ALA A 166 -0.87 -3.09 27.57
N GLY A 167 -0.13 -2.40 28.46
CA GLY A 167 0.91 -3.07 29.26
C GLY A 167 0.75 -3.15 30.78
N ILE A 168 -0.13 -2.35 31.43
CA ILE A 168 -0.02 -2.13 32.89
C ILE A 168 -1.40 -2.08 33.57
N ASN A 169 -1.51 -2.53 34.82
CA ASN A 169 -2.73 -2.39 35.64
C ASN A 169 -2.86 -0.98 36.24
N MET A 170 -3.11 0.01 35.38
CA MET A 170 -3.26 1.42 35.77
C MET A 170 -4.58 1.99 35.20
N PRO A 171 -5.75 1.66 35.78
CA PRO A 171 -7.03 2.21 35.34
C PRO A 171 -7.27 3.63 35.89
N ALA A 172 -7.86 4.50 35.08
CA ALA A 172 -8.19 5.88 35.43
C ALA A 172 -9.70 6.09 35.44
N ARG A 173 -10.17 7.17 36.08
CA ARG A 173 -11.58 7.57 35.93
C ARG A 173 -11.84 8.00 34.48
N THR A 174 -10.89 8.73 33.91
CA THR A 174 -10.99 9.28 32.56
C THR A 174 -9.80 8.91 31.69
N THR A 175 -10.07 8.60 30.43
CA THR A 175 -9.06 8.57 29.37
C THR A 175 -9.26 9.77 28.46
N VAL A 176 -8.19 10.50 28.14
CA VAL A 176 -8.19 11.55 27.12
C VAL A 176 -7.32 11.10 25.95
N ILE A 177 -7.81 11.30 24.72
CA ILE A 177 -7.11 10.96 23.48
C ILE A 177 -6.87 12.28 22.72
N ALA A 178 -5.60 12.70 22.67
CA ALA A 178 -5.20 14.02 22.17
C ALA A 178 -5.36 14.20 20.65
N SER A 179 -5.32 13.11 19.90
CA SER A 179 -5.37 13.06 18.44
C SER A 179 -6.03 11.76 18.00
N LEU A 180 -6.71 11.74 16.86
CA LEU A 180 -7.27 10.50 16.31
C LEU A 180 -6.44 9.93 15.17
N SER A 181 -5.35 10.60 14.81
CA SER A 181 -4.30 10.06 13.96
C SER A 181 -2.94 9.99 14.67
N LYS A 182 -2.10 9.09 14.16
CA LYS A 182 -0.69 8.97 14.54
C LYS A 182 0.20 8.90 13.30
N ARG A 183 1.47 9.26 13.48
CA ARG A 183 2.50 9.16 12.44
C ARG A 183 3.07 7.74 12.41
N THR A 184 3.12 7.14 11.25
CA THR A 184 3.77 5.89 10.89
C THR A 184 4.90 6.16 9.91
N ASP A 185 5.70 5.14 9.59
CA ASP A 185 6.79 5.23 8.62
C ASP A 185 6.29 5.60 7.21
N SER A 186 5.04 5.26 6.91
CA SER A 186 4.33 5.55 5.65
C SER A 186 3.52 6.85 5.64
N GLY A 187 3.55 7.66 6.72
CA GLY A 187 2.83 8.93 6.82
C GLY A 187 1.88 9.01 8.01
N HIS A 188 0.86 9.85 7.97
CA HIS A 188 -0.16 9.91 9.03
C HIS A 188 -1.32 8.94 8.72
N ARG A 189 -1.73 8.14 9.71
CA ARG A 189 -2.94 7.30 9.63
C ARG A 189 -3.87 7.53 10.80
N LEU A 190 -5.17 7.32 10.57
CA LEU A 190 -6.15 7.23 11.64
C LEU A 190 -5.82 6.03 12.55
N LEU A 191 -6.16 6.15 13.82
CA LEU A 191 -6.14 5.04 14.76
C LEU A 191 -7.06 3.92 14.27
N THR A 192 -6.68 2.67 14.54
CA THR A 192 -7.59 1.55 14.34
C THR A 192 -8.61 1.47 15.47
N SER A 193 -9.70 0.73 15.28
CA SER A 193 -10.75 0.58 16.29
C SER A 193 -10.20 -0.09 17.56
N SER A 194 -9.34 -1.10 17.41
CA SER A 194 -8.68 -1.77 18.53
C SER A 194 -7.76 -0.84 19.32
N GLU A 195 -6.96 0.00 18.66
CA GLU A 195 -6.08 0.99 19.33
C GLU A 195 -6.91 1.98 20.15
N PHE A 196 -7.98 2.51 19.56
CA PHE A 196 -8.92 3.39 20.25
C PHE A 196 -9.58 2.71 21.45
N LEU A 197 -10.10 1.49 21.27
CA LEU A 197 -10.77 0.73 22.31
C LEU A 197 -9.83 0.29 23.45
N GLN A 198 -8.54 0.04 23.17
CA GLN A 198 -7.53 -0.22 24.20
C GLN A 198 -7.30 1.00 25.10
N MET A 199 -7.17 2.19 24.50
CA MET A 199 -7.04 3.45 25.25
C MET A 199 -8.32 3.77 26.04
N ALA A 200 -9.47 3.74 25.37
CA ALA A 200 -10.78 3.92 26.01
C ALA A 200 -11.04 2.89 27.12
N GLY A 201 -10.49 1.69 26.97
CA GLY A 201 -10.53 0.60 27.94
C GLY A 201 -9.98 0.96 29.31
N ARG A 202 -9.07 1.95 29.40
CA ARG A 202 -8.48 2.42 30.66
C ARG A 202 -9.38 3.31 31.50
N ALA A 203 -10.50 3.80 30.94
CA ALA A 203 -11.46 4.60 31.67
C ALA A 203 -12.43 3.76 32.51
N GLY A 204 -12.70 4.21 33.73
CA GLY A 204 -13.59 3.57 34.70
C GLY A 204 -12.87 2.53 35.55
N ARG A 205 -12.68 2.84 36.83
CA ARG A 205 -12.08 1.96 37.84
C ARG A 205 -13.15 1.10 38.51
N ARG A 206 -13.03 -0.22 38.37
CA ARG A 206 -13.98 -1.17 38.95
C ARG A 206 -14.06 -1.02 40.47
N GLY A 207 -15.28 -0.81 40.97
CA GLY A 207 -15.53 -0.64 42.41
C GLY A 207 -15.28 0.76 42.96
N MET A 208 -14.78 1.69 42.14
CA MET A 208 -14.55 3.09 42.52
C MET A 208 -15.40 4.06 41.70
N ASP A 209 -15.54 3.82 40.40
CA ASP A 209 -16.27 4.71 39.49
C ASP A 209 -17.60 4.08 39.05
N LEU A 210 -18.66 4.89 39.00
CA LEU A 210 -19.96 4.50 38.45
C LEU A 210 -19.92 4.46 36.91
N GLN A 211 -19.12 5.34 36.31
CA GLN A 211 -18.98 5.50 34.87
C GLN A 211 -17.51 5.83 34.55
N GLY A 212 -17.01 5.33 33.43
CA GLY A 212 -15.70 5.69 32.90
C GLY A 212 -15.87 6.71 31.78
N HIS A 213 -15.02 7.73 31.74
CA HIS A 213 -15.15 8.78 30.73
C HIS A 213 -14.05 8.70 29.68
N VAL A 214 -14.42 8.83 28.40
CA VAL A 214 -13.49 8.83 27.27
C VAL A 214 -13.61 10.16 26.55
N VAL A 215 -12.56 10.97 26.57
CA VAL A 215 -12.53 12.31 26.00
C VAL A 215 -11.66 12.34 24.75
N THR A 216 -12.23 12.62 23.59
CA THR A 216 -11.45 12.88 22.36
C THR A 216 -11.31 14.38 22.14
N VAL A 217 -10.10 14.85 21.82
CA VAL A 217 -9.80 16.28 21.65
C VAL A 217 -9.84 16.65 20.17
N GLU A 218 -10.42 17.81 19.85
CA GLU A 218 -10.39 18.36 18.49
C GLU A 218 -8.96 18.64 18.03
N SER A 219 -8.60 18.12 16.85
CA SER A 219 -7.31 18.35 16.22
C SER A 219 -7.50 19.15 14.92
N PRO A 220 -6.43 19.72 14.35
CA PRO A 220 -6.51 20.39 13.04
C PRO A 220 -7.00 19.45 11.92
N PHE A 221 -6.74 18.15 12.05
CA PHE A 221 -6.91 17.14 11.00
C PHE A 221 -8.15 16.26 11.19
N GLU A 222 -8.59 16.03 12.44
CA GLU A 222 -9.73 15.17 12.75
C GLU A 222 -10.82 15.91 13.54
N GLY A 223 -12.08 15.53 13.29
CA GLY A 223 -13.26 16.12 13.90
C GLY A 223 -14.05 15.14 14.75
N SER A 224 -15.26 15.57 15.12
CA SER A 224 -16.22 14.77 15.88
C SER A 224 -16.75 13.55 15.11
N ARG A 225 -16.65 13.54 13.78
CA ARG A 225 -17.14 12.41 12.95
C ARG A 225 -16.25 11.19 13.06
N GLU A 226 -14.95 11.38 12.97
CA GLU A 226 -13.94 10.33 13.12
C GLU A 226 -14.00 9.75 14.54
N ALA A 227 -14.21 10.61 15.55
CA ALA A 227 -14.41 10.19 16.94
C ALA A 227 -15.64 9.27 17.10
N VAL A 228 -16.78 9.64 16.50
CA VAL A 228 -18.00 8.81 16.54
C VAL A 228 -17.79 7.47 15.83
N HIS A 229 -17.10 7.47 14.68
CA HIS A 229 -16.78 6.24 13.97
C HIS A 229 -15.98 5.28 14.87
N LEU A 230 -14.88 5.76 15.47
CA LEU A 230 -14.05 4.94 16.35
C LEU A 230 -14.79 4.48 17.63
N ALA A 231 -15.63 5.34 18.21
CA ALA A 231 -16.39 5.00 19.41
C ALA A 231 -17.51 3.96 19.18
N THR A 232 -18.01 3.84 17.94
CA THR A 232 -19.10 2.92 17.58
C THR A 232 -18.64 1.67 16.82
N SER A 233 -17.39 1.63 16.37
CA SER A 233 -16.78 0.47 15.72
C SER A 233 -16.45 -0.65 16.71
N GLY A 234 -16.56 -1.90 16.26
CA GLY A 234 -16.08 -3.07 17.00
C GLY A 234 -14.55 -3.22 16.92
N ALA A 235 -13.99 -4.13 17.72
CA ALA A 235 -12.57 -4.45 17.66
C ALA A 235 -12.17 -4.98 16.28
N ASP A 236 -10.98 -4.60 15.82
CA ASP A 236 -10.39 -5.13 14.58
C ASP A 236 -10.09 -6.63 14.74
N PRO A 237 -10.15 -7.42 13.64
CA PRO A 237 -9.83 -8.84 13.70
C PRO A 237 -8.36 -9.06 14.07
N LEU A 238 -8.09 -10.13 14.83
CA LEU A 238 -6.72 -10.55 15.13
C LEU A 238 -6.07 -11.08 13.84
N VAL A 239 -4.95 -10.45 13.44
CA VAL A 239 -4.17 -10.86 12.26
C VAL A 239 -2.89 -11.54 12.73
N SER A 240 -2.59 -12.71 12.19
CA SER A 240 -1.33 -13.40 12.46
C SER A 240 -0.15 -12.61 11.89
N GLN A 241 0.87 -12.36 12.72
CA GLN A 241 2.18 -11.84 12.31
C GLN A 241 3.23 -12.95 12.32
N PHE A 242 2.81 -14.22 12.24
CA PHE A 242 3.71 -15.36 12.21
C PHE A 242 4.63 -15.27 10.99
N THR A 243 5.93 -15.43 11.21
CA THR A 243 6.96 -15.56 10.17
C THR A 243 8.05 -16.47 10.75
N PRO A 244 8.54 -17.48 10.01
CA PRO A 244 9.60 -18.34 10.52
C PRO A 244 10.90 -17.53 10.75
N GLY A 245 11.58 -17.75 11.88
CA GLY A 245 12.89 -17.17 12.19
C GLY A 245 14.00 -18.23 12.14
N TYR A 246 15.28 -17.81 12.10
CA TYR A 246 16.42 -18.73 12.05
C TYR A 246 16.44 -19.69 13.23
N GLY A 247 16.31 -19.16 14.45
CA GLY A 247 16.26 -19.96 15.68
C GLY A 247 15.11 -20.98 15.66
N MET A 248 13.93 -20.59 15.16
CA MET A 248 12.78 -21.51 15.05
C MET A 248 13.06 -22.66 14.08
N VAL A 249 13.59 -22.37 12.88
CA VAL A 249 13.90 -23.39 11.87
C VAL A 249 14.92 -24.39 12.42
N LEU A 250 15.99 -23.89 13.04
CA LEU A 250 17.02 -24.73 13.63
C LEU A 250 16.46 -25.63 14.74
N ASN A 251 15.70 -25.06 15.69
CA ASN A 251 15.09 -25.82 16.79
C ASN A 251 14.10 -26.90 16.30
N LEU A 252 13.33 -26.61 15.25
CA LEU A 252 12.44 -27.61 14.65
C LEU A 252 13.24 -28.74 14.00
N LEU A 253 14.30 -28.43 13.24
CA LEU A 253 15.12 -29.44 12.57
C LEU A 253 15.96 -30.30 13.53
N GLN A 254 16.20 -29.85 14.77
CA GLN A 254 16.83 -30.68 15.81
C GLN A 254 15.92 -31.80 16.31
N THR A 255 14.62 -31.56 16.33
CA THR A 255 13.65 -32.40 17.06
C THR A 255 12.62 -33.07 16.17
N HIS A 256 12.45 -32.59 14.93
CA HIS A 256 11.44 -33.03 13.99
C HIS A 256 12.06 -33.30 12.61
N THR A 257 11.45 -34.24 11.89
CA THR A 257 11.70 -34.41 10.46
C THR A 257 11.15 -33.24 9.64
N LEU A 258 11.54 -33.12 8.37
CA LEU A 258 11.03 -32.06 7.50
C LEU A 258 9.51 -32.12 7.32
N ASP A 259 8.94 -33.31 7.20
CA ASP A 259 7.50 -33.49 7.03
C ASP A 259 6.73 -33.10 8.31
N GLU A 260 7.26 -33.43 9.49
CA GLU A 260 6.68 -33.01 10.77
C GLU A 260 6.80 -31.49 10.97
N ALA A 261 7.95 -30.90 10.64
CA ALA A 261 8.13 -29.45 10.69
C ALA A 261 7.14 -28.73 9.76
N LYS A 262 6.91 -29.27 8.56
CA LYS A 262 5.91 -28.75 7.62
C LYS A 262 4.50 -28.79 8.20
N ASP A 263 4.06 -29.92 8.75
CA ASP A 263 2.74 -30.06 9.38
C ASP A 263 2.56 -29.07 10.54
N LEU A 264 3.60 -28.81 11.34
CA LEU A 264 3.56 -27.81 12.40
C LEU A 264 3.39 -26.37 11.86
N ILE A 265 4.13 -26.00 10.81
CA ILE A 265 3.98 -24.68 10.16
C ILE A 265 2.58 -24.51 9.56
N GLU A 266 2.04 -25.58 8.95
CA GLU A 266 0.71 -25.59 8.36
C GLU A 266 -0.42 -25.51 9.40
N ARG A 267 -0.15 -25.78 10.68
CA ARG A 267 -1.08 -25.58 11.80
C ARG A 267 -1.01 -24.18 12.42
N SER A 268 -0.16 -23.28 11.91
CA SER A 268 -0.05 -21.92 12.42
C SER A 268 -1.38 -21.16 12.29
N PHE A 269 -1.64 -20.21 13.20
CA PHE A 269 -2.83 -19.36 13.14
C PHE A 269 -2.90 -18.55 11.83
N GLY A 270 -1.75 -18.17 11.27
CA GLY A 270 -1.65 -17.55 9.96
C GLY A 270 -2.17 -18.47 8.85
N GLN A 271 -1.73 -19.73 8.84
CA GLN A 271 -2.22 -20.72 7.88
C GLN A 271 -3.71 -21.05 8.09
N TYR A 272 -4.18 -21.11 9.33
CA TYR A 272 -5.59 -21.31 9.64
C TYR A 272 -6.47 -20.18 9.07
N LEU A 273 -6.10 -18.92 9.31
CA LEU A 273 -6.81 -17.77 8.75
C LEU A 273 -6.75 -17.75 7.22
N ALA A 274 -5.57 -18.02 6.64
CA ALA A 274 -5.43 -18.16 5.20
C ALA A 274 -6.40 -19.23 4.68
N THR A 275 -6.40 -20.42 5.28
CA THR A 275 -7.30 -21.53 4.92
C THR A 275 -8.77 -21.12 4.96
N LEU A 276 -9.22 -20.43 6.01
CA LEU A 276 -10.60 -19.91 6.09
C LEU A 276 -10.95 -18.94 4.95
N HIS A 277 -10.03 -18.04 4.60
CA HIS A 277 -10.20 -17.13 3.46
C HIS A 277 -10.08 -17.84 2.09
N LEU A 278 -9.38 -18.97 2.05
CA LEU A 278 -9.18 -19.79 0.85
C LEU A 278 -10.34 -20.77 0.61
N VAL A 279 -11.14 -21.13 1.62
CA VAL A 279 -12.31 -22.01 1.43
C VAL A 279 -13.28 -21.50 0.34
N PRO A 280 -13.69 -20.22 0.31
CA PRO A 280 -14.50 -19.69 -0.80
C PRO A 280 -13.80 -19.77 -2.16
N GLN A 281 -12.47 -19.61 -2.19
CA GLN A 281 -11.68 -19.73 -3.43
C GLN A 281 -11.64 -21.18 -3.90
N GLN A 282 -11.47 -22.13 -2.99
CA GLN A 282 -11.52 -23.56 -3.28
C GLN A 282 -12.90 -23.97 -3.82
N GLN A 283 -13.98 -23.52 -3.18
CA GLN A 283 -15.35 -23.78 -3.67
C GLN A 283 -15.59 -23.22 -5.07
N GLU A 284 -15.05 -22.04 -5.38
CA GLU A 284 -15.15 -21.47 -6.73
C GLU A 284 -14.29 -22.23 -7.73
N ILE A 285 -13.11 -22.73 -7.34
CA ILE A 285 -12.28 -23.62 -8.17
C ILE A 285 -13.07 -24.90 -8.49
N ASP A 286 -13.67 -25.56 -7.50
CA ASP A 286 -14.46 -26.77 -7.68
C ASP A 286 -15.67 -26.50 -8.61
N ARG A 287 -16.30 -25.32 -8.48
CA ARG A 287 -17.39 -24.87 -9.37
C ARG A 287 -16.90 -24.67 -10.81
N LEU A 288 -15.74 -24.05 -10.98
CA LEU A 288 -15.11 -23.83 -12.29
C LEU A 288 -14.73 -25.16 -12.94
N GLU A 289 -14.20 -26.12 -12.17
CA GLU A 289 -13.89 -27.47 -12.67
C GLU A 289 -15.15 -28.17 -13.20
N GLY A 290 -16.25 -28.11 -12.45
CA GLY A 290 -17.55 -28.63 -12.91
C GLY A 290 -18.04 -27.93 -14.20
N ALA A 291 -17.89 -26.62 -14.29
CA ALA A 291 -18.28 -25.85 -15.48
C ALA A 291 -17.41 -26.15 -16.71
N ILE A 292 -16.09 -26.30 -16.52
CA ILE A 292 -15.12 -26.71 -17.55
C ILE A 292 -15.48 -28.10 -18.06
N ALA A 293 -15.68 -29.08 -17.16
CA ALA A 293 -16.07 -30.43 -17.52
C ALA A 293 -17.38 -30.46 -18.33
N HIS A 294 -18.38 -29.64 -17.95
CA HIS A 294 -19.63 -29.52 -18.69
C HIS A 294 -19.43 -28.94 -20.09
N GLN A 295 -18.62 -27.89 -20.25
CA GLN A 295 -18.32 -27.31 -21.57
C GLN A 295 -17.50 -28.27 -22.44
N GLN A 296 -16.51 -28.97 -21.87
CA GLN A 296 -15.72 -29.99 -22.56
C GLN A 296 -16.61 -31.14 -23.06
N ALA A 297 -17.52 -31.64 -22.23
CA ALA A 297 -18.46 -32.69 -22.65
C ALA A 297 -19.36 -32.27 -23.82
N GLN A 298 -19.77 -30.99 -23.87
CA GLN A 298 -20.56 -30.44 -24.98
C GLN A 298 -19.75 -30.24 -26.27
N LEU A 299 -18.42 -30.11 -26.17
CA LEU A 299 -17.51 -29.94 -27.29
C LEU A 299 -16.86 -31.26 -27.73
N ALA A 300 -16.94 -32.31 -26.92
CA ALA A 300 -16.28 -33.60 -27.15
C ALA A 300 -16.66 -34.30 -28.46
N ALA A 301 -17.84 -33.99 -29.02
CA ALA A 301 -18.28 -34.52 -30.32
C ALA A 301 -17.62 -33.84 -31.53
N PHE A 302 -16.84 -32.78 -31.32
CA PHE A 302 -16.21 -31.97 -32.37
C PHE A 302 -14.69 -32.01 -32.21
N ASP A 303 -13.98 -31.94 -33.34
CA ASP A 303 -12.53 -31.88 -33.33
C ASP A 303 -12.05 -30.51 -32.82
N GLU A 304 -11.29 -30.52 -31.73
CA GLU A 304 -10.79 -29.30 -31.09
C GLU A 304 -9.81 -28.52 -31.97
N GLY A 305 -8.95 -29.24 -32.71
CA GLY A 305 -7.96 -28.66 -33.62
C GLY A 305 -8.62 -27.90 -34.76
N LEU A 306 -9.58 -28.55 -35.43
CA LEU A 306 -10.35 -27.94 -36.51
C LEU A 306 -11.18 -26.73 -36.02
N LEU A 307 -11.75 -26.80 -34.82
CA LEU A 307 -12.50 -25.66 -34.27
C LEU A 307 -11.56 -24.47 -33.96
N ALA A 308 -10.36 -24.74 -33.43
CA ALA A 308 -9.36 -23.71 -33.12
C ALA A 308 -8.80 -23.04 -34.39
N GLU A 309 -8.52 -23.81 -35.44
CA GLU A 309 -8.10 -23.30 -36.75
C GLU A 309 -9.17 -22.41 -37.37
N TYR A 310 -10.43 -22.86 -37.35
CA TYR A 310 -11.57 -22.06 -37.83
C TYR A 310 -11.77 -20.76 -37.04
N ALA A 311 -11.58 -20.80 -35.71
CA ALA A 311 -11.62 -19.60 -34.87
C ALA A 311 -10.55 -18.58 -35.28
N LYS A 312 -9.31 -19.06 -35.49
CA LYS A 312 -8.17 -18.23 -35.91
C LYS A 312 -8.40 -17.60 -37.29
N LEU A 313 -8.98 -18.33 -38.23
CA LEU A 313 -9.35 -17.81 -39.55
C LEU A 313 -10.44 -16.72 -39.45
N LYS A 314 -11.43 -16.86 -38.55
CA LYS A 314 -12.43 -15.79 -38.30
C LYS A 314 -11.83 -14.53 -37.69
N GLU A 315 -10.91 -14.68 -36.74
CA GLU A 315 -10.20 -13.53 -36.15
C GLU A 315 -9.35 -12.83 -37.20
N ARG A 316 -8.61 -13.59 -38.00
CA ARG A 316 -7.86 -13.07 -39.14
C ARG A 316 -8.77 -12.30 -40.09
N LEU A 317 -9.89 -12.90 -40.54
CA LEU A 317 -10.83 -12.23 -41.44
C LEU A 317 -11.37 -10.90 -40.87
N LYS A 318 -11.63 -10.85 -39.56
CA LYS A 318 -12.06 -9.62 -38.90
C LYS A 318 -10.98 -8.54 -38.96
N GLU A 319 -9.72 -8.91 -38.75
CA GLU A 319 -8.60 -7.97 -38.82
C GLU A 319 -8.32 -7.53 -40.27
N GLU A 320 -8.36 -8.46 -41.24
CA GLU A 320 -8.21 -8.13 -42.67
C GLU A 320 -9.31 -7.14 -43.13
N ARG A 321 -10.56 -7.30 -42.68
CA ARG A 321 -11.67 -6.35 -42.94
C ARG A 321 -11.44 -4.98 -42.31
N ARG A 322 -10.86 -4.94 -41.10
CA ARG A 322 -10.53 -3.69 -40.41
C ARG A 322 -9.39 -2.95 -41.14
N LEU A 323 -8.37 -3.68 -41.56
CA LEU A 323 -7.26 -3.13 -42.36
C LEU A 323 -7.76 -2.61 -43.71
N LEU A 324 -8.58 -3.38 -44.43
CA LEU A 324 -9.21 -2.96 -45.69
C LEU A 324 -9.97 -1.64 -45.53
N LYS A 325 -10.82 -1.54 -44.49
CA LYS A 325 -11.56 -0.30 -44.21
C LYS A 325 -10.63 0.90 -43.96
N THR A 326 -9.52 0.67 -43.25
CA THR A 326 -8.54 1.72 -42.93
C THR A 326 -7.82 2.20 -44.20
N LEU A 327 -7.39 1.26 -45.04
CA LEU A 327 -6.74 1.57 -46.33
C LEU A 327 -7.69 2.26 -47.30
N GLN A 328 -8.96 1.83 -47.39
CA GLN A 328 -9.98 2.49 -48.22
C GLN A 328 -10.21 3.94 -47.77
N GLN A 329 -10.24 4.21 -46.47
CA GLN A 329 -10.36 5.56 -45.94
C GLN A 329 -9.14 6.44 -46.26
N GLN A 330 -7.93 5.88 -46.12
CA GLN A 330 -6.69 6.58 -46.46
C GLN A 330 -6.60 6.88 -47.95
N ALA A 331 -6.87 5.90 -48.81
CA ALA A 331 -6.86 6.06 -50.26
C ALA A 331 -7.89 7.09 -50.73
N ALA A 332 -9.11 7.06 -50.17
CA ALA A 332 -10.14 8.05 -50.48
C ALA A 332 -9.74 9.47 -50.04
N GLN A 333 -9.05 9.62 -48.91
CA GLN A 333 -8.57 10.92 -48.44
C GLN A 333 -7.47 11.48 -49.36
N VAL A 334 -6.50 10.65 -49.74
CA VAL A 334 -5.43 11.05 -50.68
C VAL A 334 -6.03 11.48 -52.02
N LEU A 335 -6.96 10.69 -52.55
CA LEU A 335 -7.67 11.02 -53.80
C LEU A 335 -8.45 12.33 -53.67
N ALA A 336 -9.15 12.56 -52.55
CA ALA A 336 -9.90 13.79 -52.32
C ALA A 336 -8.98 15.03 -52.24
N ASP A 337 -7.83 14.92 -51.58
CA ASP A 337 -6.85 16.00 -51.47
C ASP A 337 -6.23 16.34 -52.84
N ASP A 338 -5.96 15.34 -53.68
CA ASP A 338 -5.43 15.56 -55.03
C ASP A 338 -6.50 16.14 -55.98
N VAL A 339 -7.72 15.62 -55.93
CA VAL A 339 -8.87 16.15 -56.68
C VAL A 339 -9.14 17.61 -56.31
N ALA A 340 -9.12 17.97 -55.02
CA ALA A 340 -9.32 19.34 -54.57
C ALA A 340 -8.31 20.33 -55.16
N LYS A 341 -7.06 19.91 -55.40
CA LYS A 341 -6.01 20.72 -56.06
C LYS A 341 -6.23 20.85 -57.57
N MET A 342 -6.79 19.81 -58.22
CA MET A 342 -6.94 19.75 -59.68
C MET A 342 -8.25 20.37 -60.20
N VAL A 343 -9.34 20.26 -59.46
CA VAL A 343 -10.69 20.74 -59.87
C VAL A 343 -10.74 22.20 -60.33
N PRO A 344 -10.01 23.16 -59.71
CA PRO A 344 -9.96 24.53 -60.21
C PRO A 344 -9.47 24.65 -61.66
N PHE A 345 -8.62 23.73 -62.12
CA PHE A 345 -8.04 23.71 -63.47
C PHE A 345 -8.83 22.86 -64.48
N ALA A 346 -9.87 22.13 -64.04
CA ALA A 346 -10.71 21.33 -64.91
C ALA A 346 -11.38 22.19 -66.02
N ILE A 347 -11.49 21.66 -67.23
CA ILE A 347 -12.12 22.34 -68.37
C ILE A 347 -13.47 21.69 -68.72
N ALA A 348 -14.28 22.37 -69.54
CA ALA A 348 -15.51 21.79 -70.05
C ALA A 348 -15.22 20.47 -70.80
N GLY A 349 -16.08 19.48 -70.60
CA GLY A 349 -15.93 18.12 -71.11
C GLY A 349 -15.10 17.17 -70.23
N THR A 350 -14.48 17.63 -69.13
CA THR A 350 -13.76 16.74 -68.19
C THR A 350 -14.71 15.83 -67.42
N LEU A 351 -14.39 14.53 -67.32
CA LEU A 351 -15.16 13.57 -66.53
C LEU A 351 -14.80 13.67 -65.03
N LEU A 352 -15.83 13.71 -64.20
CA LEU A 352 -15.79 13.84 -62.75
C LEU A 352 -16.59 12.71 -62.10
N SER A 353 -16.24 12.37 -60.86
CA SER A 353 -17.06 11.51 -59.98
C SER A 353 -17.63 12.38 -58.86
N LEU A 354 -18.95 12.43 -58.72
CA LEU A 354 -19.62 13.33 -57.79
C LEU A 354 -20.23 12.58 -56.60
N LYS A 355 -19.91 13.04 -55.40
CA LYS A 355 -20.47 12.56 -54.12
C LYS A 355 -20.24 13.62 -53.06
N GLY A 356 -21.29 14.06 -52.38
CA GLY A 356 -21.13 15.13 -51.40
C GLY A 356 -22.43 15.57 -50.76
N LYS A 357 -22.41 16.71 -50.09
CA LYS A 357 -23.58 17.27 -49.40
C LYS A 357 -24.71 17.58 -50.39
N HIS A 358 -24.37 18.00 -51.60
CA HIS A 358 -25.33 18.38 -52.63
C HIS A 358 -25.72 17.20 -53.55
N ILE A 359 -25.05 16.06 -53.43
CA ILE A 359 -25.34 14.80 -54.14
C ILE A 359 -25.24 13.64 -53.12
N PRO A 360 -26.30 13.40 -52.33
CA PRO A 360 -26.29 12.41 -51.26
C PRO A 360 -26.54 11.00 -51.83
N VAL A 361 -25.53 10.44 -52.48
CA VAL A 361 -25.56 9.10 -53.09
C VAL A 361 -24.66 8.12 -52.34
N SER A 362 -25.04 6.85 -52.32
CA SER A 362 -24.24 5.78 -51.70
C SER A 362 -22.91 5.56 -52.44
N GLU A 363 -22.92 5.67 -53.77
CA GLU A 363 -21.76 5.51 -54.65
C GLU A 363 -21.55 6.76 -55.51
N PRO A 364 -20.30 7.19 -55.78
CA PRO A 364 -20.04 8.36 -56.61
C PRO A 364 -20.64 8.23 -58.00
N VAL A 365 -21.38 9.26 -58.43
CA VAL A 365 -22.03 9.27 -59.75
C VAL A 365 -21.09 9.90 -60.79
N PRO A 366 -20.82 9.23 -61.92
CA PRO A 366 -20.06 9.81 -63.02
C PRO A 366 -20.80 11.02 -63.62
N ALA A 367 -20.08 12.11 -63.84
CA ALA A 367 -20.62 13.34 -64.41
C ALA A 367 -19.59 14.04 -65.29
N VAL A 368 -20.04 14.77 -66.31
CA VAL A 368 -19.17 15.61 -67.12
C VAL A 368 -19.31 17.07 -66.69
N LEU A 369 -18.18 17.78 -66.57
CA LEU A 369 -18.17 19.21 -66.32
C LEU A 369 -18.62 19.97 -67.56
N VAL A 370 -19.70 20.74 -67.47
CA VAL A 370 -20.22 21.53 -68.60
C VAL A 370 -19.73 22.96 -68.54
N THR A 371 -19.88 23.63 -67.41
CA THR A 371 -19.40 25.01 -67.26
C THR A 371 -19.13 25.36 -65.80
N LYS A 372 -18.44 26.48 -65.57
CA LYS A 372 -18.13 27.05 -64.26
C LYS A 372 -18.91 28.36 -64.11
N VAL A 373 -19.71 28.46 -63.06
CA VAL A 373 -20.50 29.66 -62.74
C VAL A 373 -19.91 30.34 -61.51
N GLN A 374 -19.94 31.68 -61.49
CA GLN A 374 -19.43 32.45 -60.36
C GLN A 374 -20.26 32.15 -59.10
N GLY A 375 -19.61 31.62 -58.07
CA GLY A 375 -20.23 31.31 -56.79
C GLY A 375 -20.13 32.45 -55.78
N SER A 376 -20.80 32.31 -54.64
CA SER A 376 -20.76 33.29 -53.54
C SER A 376 -19.46 33.27 -52.71
N GLY A 377 -18.48 32.44 -53.08
CA GLY A 377 -17.21 32.24 -52.36
C GLY A 377 -15.99 32.31 -53.29
N GLN A 378 -14.80 31.93 -52.80
CA GLN A 378 -13.54 31.98 -53.57
C GLN A 378 -13.46 30.97 -54.73
N PHE A 379 -14.29 29.92 -54.73
CA PHE A 379 -14.30 28.88 -55.76
C PHE A 379 -15.60 28.93 -56.59
N PRO A 380 -15.54 28.67 -57.92
CA PRO A 380 -16.72 28.65 -58.77
C PRO A 380 -17.60 27.45 -58.47
N TYR A 381 -18.90 27.59 -58.74
CA TYR A 381 -19.81 26.44 -58.81
C TYR A 381 -19.61 25.71 -60.14
N LEU A 382 -19.66 24.39 -60.09
CA LEU A 382 -19.51 23.53 -61.24
C LEU A 382 -20.91 23.11 -61.70
N VAL A 383 -21.22 23.34 -62.97
CA VAL A 383 -22.42 22.81 -63.60
C VAL A 383 -22.04 21.52 -64.30
N CYS A 384 -22.56 20.41 -63.80
CA CYS A 384 -22.22 19.08 -64.25
C CYS A 384 -23.46 18.37 -64.79
N LEU A 385 -23.27 17.51 -65.79
CA LEU A 385 -24.29 16.62 -66.32
C LEU A 385 -23.92 15.18 -65.94
N THR A 386 -24.76 14.51 -65.16
CA THR A 386 -24.52 13.14 -64.70
C THR A 386 -24.83 12.10 -65.79
N GLN A 387 -24.25 10.91 -65.66
CA GLN A 387 -24.53 9.78 -66.54
C GLN A 387 -26.01 9.34 -66.53
N THR A 388 -26.77 9.71 -65.49
CA THR A 388 -28.22 9.49 -65.37
C THR A 388 -29.07 10.56 -66.08
N ASN A 389 -28.45 11.40 -66.92
CA ASN A 389 -29.07 12.52 -67.61
C ASN A 389 -29.70 13.56 -66.66
N GLN A 390 -28.98 13.92 -65.60
CA GLN A 390 -29.39 14.97 -64.68
C GLN A 390 -28.34 16.07 -64.59
N TRP A 391 -28.79 17.32 -64.69
CA TRP A 391 -27.97 18.49 -64.45
C TRP A 391 -27.87 18.73 -62.96
N TYR A 392 -26.67 19.04 -62.46
CA TYR A 392 -26.42 19.45 -61.09
C TYR A 392 -25.52 20.68 -61.04
N VAL A 393 -25.86 21.61 -60.15
CA VAL A 393 -24.95 22.66 -59.71
C VAL A 393 -24.28 22.20 -58.43
N VAL A 394 -22.97 22.01 -58.44
CA VAL A 394 -22.20 21.46 -57.32
C VAL A 394 -21.04 22.35 -56.92
N THR A 395 -20.50 22.11 -55.74
CA THR A 395 -19.28 22.77 -55.28
C THR A 395 -18.07 21.89 -55.56
N THR A 396 -16.87 22.46 -55.46
CA THR A 396 -15.60 21.70 -55.57
C THR A 396 -15.49 20.60 -54.51
N ALA A 397 -16.14 20.77 -53.35
CA ALA A 397 -16.18 19.78 -52.26
C ALA A 397 -17.10 18.58 -52.54
N ASP A 398 -17.96 18.65 -53.58
CA ASP A 398 -18.81 17.53 -53.99
C ASP A 398 -18.16 16.65 -55.08
N VAL A 399 -16.94 17.01 -55.50
CA VAL A 399 -16.16 16.25 -56.49
C VAL A 399 -15.20 15.33 -55.75
N VAL A 400 -15.36 14.02 -55.91
CA VAL A 400 -14.53 12.98 -55.27
C VAL A 400 -13.62 12.26 -56.25
N GLY A 401 -13.69 12.59 -57.54
CA GLY A 401 -12.81 12.08 -58.59
C GLY A 401 -12.76 13.04 -59.78
N LEU A 402 -11.58 13.20 -60.37
CA LEU A 402 -11.35 13.96 -61.60
C LEU A 402 -10.48 13.11 -62.53
N HIS A 403 -10.98 12.83 -63.73
CA HIS A 403 -10.35 11.87 -64.65
C HIS A 403 -9.79 12.60 -65.86
N ALA A 404 -8.60 13.18 -65.71
CA ALA A 404 -7.93 13.94 -66.77
C ALA A 404 -7.39 13.05 -67.90
N ASP A 405 -7.11 11.79 -67.60
CA ASP A 405 -6.57 10.81 -68.56
C ASP A 405 -7.64 10.25 -69.51
N ILE A 406 -8.92 10.48 -69.19
CA ILE A 406 -10.04 10.11 -70.05
C ILE A 406 -10.30 11.25 -71.06
N PRO A 407 -10.39 10.95 -72.37
CA PRO A 407 -10.63 11.98 -73.38
C PRO A 407 -11.85 12.84 -73.05
N ARG A 408 -11.68 14.17 -73.09
CA ARG A 408 -12.76 15.13 -72.84
C ARG A 408 -13.92 14.91 -73.81
N LEU A 409 -15.14 15.07 -73.31
CA LEU A 409 -16.33 14.99 -74.15
C LEU A 409 -16.51 16.29 -74.93
N GLN A 410 -15.94 16.37 -76.12
CA GLN A 410 -15.89 17.61 -76.94
C GLN A 410 -17.29 18.15 -77.30
N ALA A 411 -18.30 17.27 -77.38
CA ALA A 411 -19.70 17.66 -77.62
C ALA A 411 -20.28 18.58 -76.53
N VAL A 412 -19.60 18.71 -75.38
CA VAL A 412 -19.98 19.59 -74.28
C VAL A 412 -19.57 21.04 -74.52
N ASP A 413 -18.59 21.31 -75.39
CA ASP A 413 -18.10 22.68 -75.66
C ASP A 413 -19.20 23.61 -76.21
N THR A 414 -20.19 23.04 -76.91
CA THR A 414 -21.35 23.77 -77.46
C THR A 414 -22.62 23.62 -76.62
N LEU A 415 -22.55 22.94 -75.47
CA LEU A 415 -23.70 22.63 -74.63
C LEU A 415 -23.95 23.77 -73.61
N ALA A 416 -25.10 24.42 -73.71
CA ALA A 416 -25.54 25.42 -72.74
C ALA A 416 -26.39 24.78 -71.62
N PRO A 417 -26.19 25.17 -70.35
CA PRO A 417 -27.07 24.74 -69.26
C PRO A 417 -28.52 25.17 -69.47
N PRO A 418 -29.53 24.39 -69.02
CA PRO A 418 -30.93 24.77 -69.11
C PRO A 418 -31.21 26.08 -68.37
N THR A 419 -32.02 26.96 -68.96
CA THR A 419 -32.35 28.29 -68.39
C THR A 419 -33.13 28.19 -67.07
N GLU A 420 -33.78 27.06 -66.82
CA GLU A 420 -34.51 26.73 -65.59
C GLU A 420 -33.59 26.34 -64.42
N LEU A 421 -32.30 26.06 -64.70
CA LEU A 421 -31.33 25.65 -63.68
C LEU A 421 -30.77 26.89 -62.95
N ALA A 422 -31.31 27.17 -61.77
CA ALA A 422 -30.81 28.26 -60.93
C ALA A 422 -29.33 28.05 -60.54
N PRO A 423 -28.48 29.08 -60.59
CA PRO A 423 -27.03 28.98 -60.34
C PRO A 423 -26.71 28.94 -58.83
N SER A 424 -27.29 27.99 -58.11
CA SER A 424 -27.05 27.77 -56.67
C SER A 424 -26.78 26.29 -56.39
N PRO A 425 -25.83 25.94 -55.49
CA PRO A 425 -25.47 24.56 -55.19
C PRO A 425 -26.67 23.69 -54.76
N GLY A 426 -26.71 22.45 -55.24
CA GLY A 426 -27.78 21.47 -54.95
C GLY A 426 -29.03 21.60 -55.82
N LYS A 427 -29.09 22.57 -56.74
CA LYS A 427 -30.14 22.62 -57.76
C LYS A 427 -29.86 21.60 -58.87
N HIS A 428 -30.91 20.94 -59.29
CA HIS A 428 -30.85 19.93 -60.34
C HIS A 428 -32.09 20.00 -61.23
N CYS A 429 -31.93 19.57 -62.49
CA CYS A 429 -33.04 19.39 -63.43
C CYS A 429 -32.72 18.21 -64.37
N ARG A 430 -33.75 17.67 -65.04
CA ARG A 430 -33.57 16.56 -65.99
C ARG A 430 -33.08 17.09 -67.33
N GLY A 431 -32.17 16.37 -67.97
CA GLY A 431 -31.75 16.68 -69.34
C GLY A 431 -32.81 16.33 -70.39
N ASP A 432 -32.64 16.89 -71.58
CA ASP A 432 -33.40 16.60 -72.79
C ASP A 432 -32.89 15.32 -73.52
N ASP A 433 -33.48 15.02 -74.69
CA ASP A 433 -33.11 13.84 -75.50
C ASP A 433 -31.70 13.97 -76.11
N TYR A 434 -31.22 15.20 -76.30
CA TYR A 434 -29.86 15.46 -76.80
C TYR A 434 -28.81 15.13 -75.73
N THR A 435 -29.01 15.63 -74.51
CA THR A 435 -28.17 15.32 -73.36
C THR A 435 -28.26 13.85 -72.97
N ALA A 436 -29.42 13.18 -73.14
CA ALA A 436 -29.56 11.74 -72.97
C ALA A 436 -28.64 10.94 -73.92
N SER A 437 -28.58 11.35 -75.18
CA SER A 437 -27.73 10.71 -76.19
C SER A 437 -26.24 10.99 -75.93
N LEU A 438 -25.91 12.16 -75.39
CA LEU A 438 -24.56 12.58 -75.04
C LEU A 438 -24.02 11.80 -73.83
N VAL A 439 -24.79 11.66 -72.76
CA VAL A 439 -24.36 10.92 -71.56
C VAL A 439 -24.18 9.42 -71.81
N ALA A 440 -24.88 8.85 -72.80
CA ALA A 440 -24.71 7.46 -73.20
C ALA A 440 -23.31 7.17 -73.79
N THR A 441 -22.59 8.20 -74.23
CA THR A 441 -21.21 8.09 -74.75
C THR A 441 -20.15 8.37 -73.67
N MET A 442 -20.54 8.65 -72.43
CA MET A 442 -19.61 8.85 -71.33
C MET A 442 -18.90 7.55 -70.95
N ALA A 443 -17.58 7.62 -70.80
CA ALA A 443 -16.79 6.52 -70.27
C ALA A 443 -17.08 6.29 -68.78
N THR A 444 -17.01 5.04 -68.34
CA THR A 444 -17.11 4.68 -66.92
C THR A 444 -15.79 4.97 -66.22
N PRO A 445 -15.77 5.79 -65.15
CA PRO A 445 -14.56 6.09 -64.42
C PRO A 445 -14.05 4.86 -63.62
N PRO A 446 -12.74 4.74 -63.38
CA PRO A 446 -12.18 3.68 -62.54
C PRO A 446 -12.66 3.78 -61.09
N THR A 447 -12.86 2.63 -60.44
CA THR A 447 -13.23 2.57 -59.02
C THR A 447 -12.02 2.80 -58.12
N LEU A 448 -12.25 3.16 -56.86
CA LEU A 448 -11.18 3.38 -55.87
C LEU A 448 -10.27 2.15 -55.71
N GLU A 449 -10.84 0.95 -55.82
CA GLU A 449 -10.11 -0.33 -55.78
C GLU A 449 -9.12 -0.49 -56.94
N MET A 450 -9.42 0.09 -58.11
CA MET A 450 -8.52 0.07 -59.27
C MET A 450 -7.40 1.11 -59.21
N LEU A 451 -7.55 2.14 -58.38
CA LEU A 451 -6.63 3.29 -58.30
C LEU A 451 -5.59 3.16 -57.18
N ALA A 452 -5.87 2.35 -56.15
CA ALA A 452 -5.00 2.14 -55.00
C ALA A 452 -4.53 0.67 -54.92
N PRO A 453 -3.31 0.34 -55.38
CA PRO A 453 -2.77 -1.02 -55.37
C PRO A 453 -2.83 -1.67 -53.97
N GLU A 454 -2.60 -0.90 -52.91
CA GLU A 454 -2.62 -1.38 -51.53
C GLU A 454 -4.02 -1.80 -51.07
N VAL A 455 -5.08 -1.15 -51.58
CA VAL A 455 -6.48 -1.52 -51.30
C VAL A 455 -6.82 -2.82 -52.03
N GLN A 456 -6.38 -2.96 -53.28
CA GLN A 456 -6.59 -4.17 -54.09
C GLN A 456 -5.88 -5.39 -53.49
N ASP A 457 -4.61 -5.25 -53.13
CA ASP A 457 -3.83 -6.31 -52.46
C ASP A 457 -4.50 -6.78 -51.17
N GLN A 458 -5.01 -5.83 -50.37
CA GLN A 458 -5.69 -6.14 -49.12
C GLN A 458 -7.06 -6.80 -49.33
N LEU A 459 -7.78 -6.41 -50.39
CA LEU A 459 -9.04 -7.02 -50.80
C LEU A 459 -8.83 -8.49 -51.21
N ASP A 460 -7.76 -8.77 -51.96
CA ASP A 460 -7.43 -10.12 -52.41
C ASP A 460 -7.00 -11.01 -51.24
N ARG A 461 -6.22 -10.49 -50.28
CA ARG A 461 -5.93 -11.18 -49.01
C ARG A 461 -7.20 -11.50 -48.20
N MET A 462 -8.14 -10.56 -48.12
CA MET A 462 -9.41 -10.79 -47.44
C MET A 462 -10.20 -11.91 -48.13
N ARG A 463 -10.29 -11.89 -49.47
CA ARG A 463 -10.98 -12.92 -50.28
C ARG A 463 -10.34 -14.29 -50.11
N GLU A 464 -9.02 -14.36 -50.05
CA GLU A 464 -8.28 -15.60 -49.80
C GLU A 464 -8.70 -16.21 -48.46
N VAL A 465 -8.71 -15.41 -47.38
CA VAL A 465 -9.14 -15.86 -46.05
C VAL A 465 -10.62 -16.24 -46.04
N GLU A 466 -11.50 -15.52 -46.74
CA GLU A 466 -12.92 -15.88 -46.89
C GLU A 466 -13.10 -17.23 -47.61
N HIS A 467 -12.30 -17.46 -48.66
CA HIS A 467 -12.33 -18.73 -49.39
C HIS A 467 -11.86 -19.89 -48.53
N THR A 468 -10.74 -19.73 -47.81
CA THR A 468 -10.26 -20.74 -46.84
C THR A 468 -11.30 -21.03 -45.77
N LEU A 469 -12.01 -20.00 -45.29
CA LEU A 469 -13.04 -20.14 -44.27
C LEU A 469 -14.29 -20.86 -44.77
N ALA A 470 -14.65 -20.67 -46.05
CA ALA A 470 -15.77 -21.35 -46.68
C ALA A 470 -15.50 -22.85 -46.91
N THR A 471 -14.27 -23.19 -47.31
CA THR A 471 -13.85 -24.58 -47.61
C THR A 471 -13.42 -25.38 -46.37
N HIS A 472 -13.23 -24.72 -45.23
CA HIS A 472 -12.82 -25.37 -43.98
C HIS A 472 -13.85 -26.39 -43.47
N PRO A 473 -13.47 -27.61 -43.03
CA PRO A 473 -14.41 -28.66 -42.58
C PRO A 473 -15.42 -28.21 -41.50
N ALA A 474 -15.00 -27.36 -40.56
CA ALA A 474 -15.86 -26.78 -39.52
C ALA A 474 -16.97 -25.84 -40.05
N SER A 475 -16.91 -25.41 -41.32
CA SER A 475 -17.98 -24.61 -41.96
C SER A 475 -19.26 -25.41 -42.15
N GLN A 476 -19.17 -26.74 -42.18
CA GLN A 476 -20.30 -27.67 -42.33
C GLN A 476 -21.00 -27.99 -41.00
N TRP A 477 -20.43 -27.58 -39.86
CA TRP A 477 -21.03 -27.85 -38.56
C TRP A 477 -22.24 -26.94 -38.31
N GLU A 478 -23.35 -27.55 -37.86
CA GLU A 478 -24.51 -26.78 -37.41
C GLU A 478 -24.13 -25.87 -36.24
N ASN A 479 -24.53 -24.59 -36.31
CA ASN A 479 -24.32 -23.61 -35.25
C ASN A 479 -22.83 -23.35 -34.89
N THR A 480 -21.92 -23.27 -35.87
CA THR A 480 -20.49 -22.93 -35.65
C THR A 480 -20.27 -21.68 -34.80
N LYS A 481 -21.16 -20.68 -34.89
CA LYS A 481 -21.11 -19.46 -34.05
C LYS A 481 -21.33 -19.77 -32.56
N SER A 482 -22.21 -20.72 -32.25
CA SER A 482 -22.43 -21.19 -30.88
C SER A 482 -21.23 -21.99 -30.37
N LEU A 483 -20.67 -22.87 -31.21
CA LEU A 483 -19.49 -23.67 -30.87
C LEU A 483 -18.26 -22.79 -30.57
N LEU A 484 -17.99 -21.78 -31.41
CA LEU A 484 -16.93 -20.80 -31.16
C LEU A 484 -17.14 -20.01 -29.86
N LYS A 485 -18.39 -19.66 -29.54
CA LYS A 485 -18.72 -18.98 -28.28
C LYS A 485 -18.48 -19.90 -27.08
N ARG A 486 -18.78 -21.19 -27.19
CA ARG A 486 -18.50 -22.20 -26.16
C ARG A 486 -17.01 -22.45 -25.99
N GLN A 487 -16.25 -22.61 -27.08
CA GLN A 487 -14.80 -22.76 -27.03
C GLN A 487 -14.12 -21.55 -26.39
N LYS A 488 -14.55 -20.33 -26.76
CA LYS A 488 -14.08 -19.11 -26.09
C LYS A 488 -14.41 -19.13 -24.60
N ARG A 489 -15.65 -19.48 -24.23
CA ARG A 489 -16.07 -19.58 -22.84
C ARG A 489 -15.26 -20.61 -22.06
N LEU A 490 -14.94 -21.76 -22.67
CA LEU A 490 -14.08 -22.79 -22.07
C LEU A 490 -12.68 -22.23 -21.80
N ARG A 491 -12.05 -21.57 -22.77
CA ARG A 491 -10.74 -20.92 -22.60
C ARG A 491 -10.76 -19.86 -21.50
N ASP A 492 -11.81 -19.03 -21.44
CA ASP A 492 -11.98 -18.02 -20.40
C ASP A 492 -12.09 -18.67 -19.01
N LEU A 493 -12.87 -19.76 -18.89
CA LEU A 493 -13.02 -20.52 -17.64
C LEU A 493 -11.72 -21.20 -17.21
N GLU A 494 -10.98 -21.80 -18.16
CA GLU A 494 -9.68 -22.44 -17.89
C GLU A 494 -8.62 -21.42 -17.46
N ALA A 495 -8.62 -20.23 -18.06
CA ALA A 495 -7.74 -19.14 -17.66
C ALA A 495 -8.07 -18.65 -16.24
N GLU A 496 -9.36 -18.45 -15.92
CA GLU A 496 -9.79 -18.07 -14.57
C GLU A 496 -9.47 -19.16 -13.54
N TRP A 497 -9.73 -20.42 -13.87
CA TRP A 497 -9.38 -21.56 -13.02
C TRP A 497 -7.88 -21.62 -12.74
N ARG A 498 -7.04 -21.44 -13.78
CA ARG A 498 -5.58 -21.47 -13.65
C ARG A 498 -5.09 -20.34 -12.75
N ASP A 499 -5.56 -19.11 -12.97
CA ASP A 499 -5.22 -17.94 -12.16
C ASP A 499 -5.61 -18.14 -10.68
N ARG A 500 -6.83 -18.63 -10.41
CA ARG A 500 -7.29 -18.91 -9.04
C ARG A 500 -6.51 -20.03 -8.38
N ARG A 501 -6.22 -21.10 -9.10
CA ARG A 501 -5.45 -22.25 -8.59
C ARG A 501 -4.00 -21.88 -8.28
N GLU A 502 -3.38 -21.07 -9.13
CA GLU A 502 -2.03 -20.56 -8.89
C GLU A 502 -1.98 -19.65 -7.65
N LYS A 503 -2.94 -18.72 -7.51
CA LYS A 503 -3.07 -17.88 -6.31
C LYS A 503 -3.29 -18.73 -5.05
N LEU A 504 -4.18 -19.71 -5.11
CA LEU A 504 -4.41 -20.64 -4.00
C LEU A 504 -3.12 -21.35 -3.59
N ALA A 505 -2.35 -21.89 -4.55
CA ALA A 505 -1.09 -22.55 -4.27
C ALA A 505 -0.06 -21.60 -3.62
N GLN A 506 0.03 -20.35 -4.10
CA GLN A 506 0.89 -19.33 -3.52
C GLN A 506 0.52 -19.00 -2.07
N TYR A 507 -0.78 -18.91 -1.75
CA TYR A 507 -1.25 -18.62 -0.39
C TYR A 507 -1.07 -19.81 0.56
N THR A 508 -1.31 -21.04 0.10
CA THR A 508 -1.22 -22.24 0.94
C THR A 508 0.24 -22.59 1.28
N GLY A 509 1.20 -22.31 0.39
CA GLY A 509 2.60 -22.67 0.58
C GLY A 509 3.51 -21.57 1.13
N ARG A 510 3.00 -20.36 1.41
CA ARG A 510 3.86 -19.19 1.69
C ARG A 510 4.80 -19.39 2.88
N TYR A 511 4.27 -19.76 4.04
CA TYR A 511 5.09 -19.92 5.25
C TYR A 511 6.09 -21.08 5.12
N TRP A 512 5.70 -22.15 4.42
CA TRP A 512 6.61 -23.24 4.12
C TRP A 512 7.72 -22.82 3.15
N GLN A 513 7.40 -22.00 2.15
CA GLN A 513 8.42 -21.44 1.25
C GLN A 513 9.39 -20.52 2.01
N GLU A 514 8.89 -19.70 2.94
CA GLU A 514 9.74 -18.88 3.82
C GLU A 514 10.65 -19.77 4.70
N PHE A 515 10.13 -20.88 5.24
CA PHE A 515 10.92 -21.87 5.99
C PHE A 515 12.04 -22.47 5.13
N LEU A 516 11.74 -22.91 3.90
CA LEU A 516 12.73 -23.45 2.95
C LEU A 516 13.78 -22.40 2.56
N ASN A 517 13.36 -21.15 2.32
CA ASN A 517 14.26 -20.05 2.02
C ASN A 517 15.26 -19.82 3.16
N ILE A 518 14.82 -19.91 4.42
CA ILE A 518 15.68 -19.80 5.60
C ILE A 518 16.67 -20.97 5.67
N MET A 519 16.22 -22.20 5.41
CA MET A 519 17.10 -23.36 5.32
C MET A 519 18.21 -23.17 4.29
N ASP A 520 17.89 -22.59 3.12
CA ASP A 520 18.89 -22.35 2.09
C ASP A 520 19.94 -21.31 2.52
N VAL A 521 19.55 -20.29 3.30
CA VAL A 521 20.53 -19.36 3.88
C VAL A 521 21.39 -20.07 4.92
N LEU A 522 20.78 -20.85 5.81
CA LEU A 522 21.52 -21.62 6.83
C LEU A 522 22.53 -22.58 6.18
N LYS A 523 22.14 -23.32 5.13
CA LYS A 523 23.04 -24.18 4.36
C LYS A 523 24.19 -23.39 3.72
N HIS A 524 23.90 -22.20 3.17
CA HIS A 524 24.93 -21.37 2.54
C HIS A 524 26.03 -20.94 3.52
N PHE A 525 25.66 -20.64 4.77
CA PHE A 525 26.60 -20.28 5.82
C PHE A 525 27.15 -21.48 6.59
N GLY A 526 26.80 -22.71 6.19
CA GLY A 526 27.26 -23.91 6.88
C GLY A 526 26.59 -24.16 8.24
N GLY A 527 25.44 -23.52 8.52
CA GLY A 527 24.62 -23.76 9.72
C GLY A 527 23.72 -25.01 9.63
N LEU A 528 23.62 -25.62 8.45
CA LEU A 528 22.89 -26.87 8.24
C LEU A 528 23.69 -27.80 7.30
N ASP A 529 23.76 -29.08 7.66
CA ASP A 529 24.25 -30.17 6.82
C ASP A 529 23.24 -31.33 6.85
N ASP A 530 22.87 -31.86 5.68
CA ASP A 530 21.79 -32.86 5.54
C ASP A 530 20.49 -32.54 6.34
N ASN A 531 20.12 -31.26 6.38
CA ASN A 531 18.98 -30.69 7.14
C ASN A 531 19.09 -30.86 8.67
N ARG A 532 20.27 -31.12 9.20
CA ARG A 532 20.57 -31.10 10.62
C ARG A 532 21.48 -29.91 10.95
N PRO A 533 21.31 -29.27 12.12
CA PRO A 533 22.23 -28.24 12.57
C PRO A 533 23.66 -28.76 12.66
N THR A 534 24.59 -27.98 12.13
CA THR A 534 26.04 -28.11 12.35
C THR A 534 26.41 -27.42 13.67
N GLU A 535 27.71 -27.33 14.01
CA GLU A 535 28.17 -26.57 15.18
C GLU A 535 27.67 -25.11 15.16
N LEU A 536 27.81 -24.40 14.03
CA LEU A 536 27.25 -23.06 13.84
C LEU A 536 25.71 -23.05 13.97
N GLY A 537 25.04 -24.07 13.43
CA GLY A 537 23.60 -24.21 13.54
C GLY A 537 23.12 -24.39 14.98
N GLU A 538 23.84 -25.17 15.78
CA GLU A 538 23.55 -25.35 17.20
C GLU A 538 23.85 -24.09 18.02
N MET A 539 24.91 -23.34 17.67
CA MET A 539 25.18 -22.02 18.24
C MET A 539 24.00 -21.06 18.00
N ALA A 540 23.54 -20.97 16.74
CA ALA A 540 22.41 -20.12 16.36
C ALA A 540 21.08 -20.58 16.99
N ALA A 541 20.89 -21.88 17.23
CA ALA A 541 19.68 -22.39 17.90
C ALA A 541 19.64 -22.04 19.40
N ALA A 542 20.80 -21.92 20.03
CA ALA A 542 20.96 -21.72 21.47
C ALA A 542 20.87 -20.24 21.91
N ILE A 543 21.05 -19.30 20.97
CA ILE A 543 20.97 -17.85 21.25
C ILE A 543 19.64 -17.28 20.75
N ARG A 544 19.12 -16.28 21.45
CA ARG A 544 17.92 -15.52 21.08
C ARG A 544 18.30 -14.08 20.77
N GLY A 545 17.76 -13.56 19.68
CA GLY A 545 17.92 -12.18 19.26
C GLY A 545 17.09 -11.89 18.02
N ASP A 546 17.22 -10.69 17.45
CA ASP A 546 16.47 -10.32 16.25
C ASP A 546 16.92 -11.11 14.99
N ASN A 547 18.16 -11.62 15.02
CA ASN A 547 18.73 -12.47 13.98
C ASN A 547 19.77 -13.42 14.60
N GLU A 548 19.37 -14.64 14.89
CA GLU A 548 20.20 -15.60 15.62
C GLU A 548 21.39 -16.08 14.80
N LEU A 549 21.23 -16.21 13.47
CA LEU A 549 22.33 -16.57 12.56
C LEU A 549 23.40 -15.47 12.52
N TRP A 550 23.01 -14.20 12.52
CA TRP A 550 23.97 -13.08 12.56
C TRP A 550 24.81 -13.09 13.84
N LEU A 551 24.16 -13.29 15.00
CA LEU A 551 24.87 -13.37 16.28
C LEU A 551 25.83 -14.56 16.31
N ALA A 552 25.39 -15.73 15.85
CA ALA A 552 26.23 -16.92 15.82
C ALA A 552 27.44 -16.76 14.88
N LEU A 553 27.25 -16.21 13.67
CA LEU A 553 28.33 -15.92 12.73
C LEU A 553 29.35 -14.94 13.30
N ALA A 554 28.89 -13.90 14.00
CA ALA A 554 29.78 -12.93 14.64
C ALA A 554 30.61 -13.59 15.76
N LEU A 555 29.99 -14.43 16.59
CA LEU A 555 30.67 -15.15 17.66
C LEU A 555 31.65 -16.23 17.14
N GLU A 556 31.31 -16.91 16.04
CA GLU A 556 32.17 -17.93 15.40
C GLU A 556 33.36 -17.32 14.63
N SER A 557 33.25 -16.06 14.20
CA SER A 557 34.25 -15.41 13.33
C SER A 557 35.67 -15.31 13.92
N GLY A 558 35.81 -15.41 15.24
CA GLY A 558 37.07 -15.18 15.96
C GLY A 558 37.42 -13.70 16.16
N GLU A 559 36.66 -12.77 15.58
CA GLU A 559 36.91 -11.32 15.69
C GLU A 559 36.78 -10.80 17.13
N PHE A 560 36.12 -11.53 18.03
CA PHE A 560 35.93 -11.12 19.42
C PHE A 560 36.90 -11.76 20.41
N ASP A 561 37.73 -12.71 19.99
CA ASP A 561 38.58 -13.52 20.89
C ASP A 561 39.64 -12.69 21.63
N HIS A 562 40.04 -11.55 21.06
CA HIS A 562 41.05 -10.66 21.61
C HIS A 562 40.48 -9.52 22.45
N LEU A 563 39.14 -9.37 22.51
CA LEU A 563 38.49 -8.31 23.25
C LEU A 563 38.42 -8.65 24.74
N ASN A 564 38.70 -7.66 25.60
CA ASN A 564 38.42 -7.78 27.03
C ASN A 564 36.91 -7.68 27.32
N ALA A 565 36.50 -7.91 28.57
CA ALA A 565 35.09 -7.86 28.98
C ALA A 565 34.36 -6.56 28.59
N VAL A 566 34.98 -5.40 28.85
CA VAL A 566 34.39 -4.08 28.53
C VAL A 566 34.21 -3.89 27.02
N GLN A 567 35.21 -4.28 26.24
CA GLN A 567 35.19 -4.17 24.79
C GLN A 567 34.19 -5.15 24.16
N LEU A 568 34.11 -6.37 24.69
CA LEU A 568 33.13 -7.37 24.26
C LEU A 568 31.69 -6.88 24.47
N ALA A 569 31.42 -6.23 25.60
CA ALA A 569 30.13 -5.58 25.86
C ALA A 569 29.75 -4.57 24.77
N ALA A 570 30.69 -3.70 24.38
CA ALA A 570 30.46 -2.71 23.32
C ALA A 570 30.26 -3.37 21.94
N ALA A 571 31.06 -4.39 21.61
CA ALA A 571 30.94 -5.13 20.37
C ALA A 571 29.59 -5.84 20.24
N LEU A 572 29.12 -6.49 21.30
CA LEU A 572 27.80 -7.15 21.31
C LEU A 572 26.65 -6.14 21.26
N ALA A 573 26.80 -4.99 21.91
CA ALA A 573 25.83 -3.90 21.80
C ALA A 573 25.63 -3.48 20.33
N ALA A 574 26.69 -3.48 19.51
CA ALA A 574 26.62 -3.16 18.09
C ALA A 574 25.75 -4.15 17.29
N LEU A 575 25.69 -5.41 17.71
CA LEU A 575 24.93 -6.46 17.04
C LEU A 575 23.45 -6.49 17.42
N VAL A 576 23.07 -5.83 18.51
CA VAL A 576 21.69 -5.87 19.06
C VAL A 576 21.03 -4.51 19.14
N THR A 577 21.76 -3.42 18.89
CA THR A 577 21.21 -2.07 18.91
C THR A 577 20.59 -1.72 17.56
N GLU A 578 19.29 -1.44 17.57
CA GLU A 578 18.58 -0.89 16.42
C GLU A 578 19.21 0.44 15.98
N ASN A 579 19.29 0.68 14.67
CA ASN A 579 19.72 1.98 14.15
C ASN A 579 18.85 3.10 14.75
N SER A 580 19.50 4.03 15.43
CA SER A 580 18.80 5.14 16.08
C SER A 580 18.37 6.21 15.09
N ARG A 581 17.56 7.15 15.58
CA ARG A 581 17.06 8.26 14.77
C ARG A 581 18.24 9.06 14.20
N PRO A 582 18.12 9.63 12.99
CA PRO A 582 19.21 10.40 12.37
C PRO A 582 19.73 11.58 13.20
N ASP A 583 18.94 12.10 14.15
CA ASP A 583 19.31 13.17 15.07
C ASP A 583 20.02 12.68 16.35
N SER A 584 20.24 11.37 16.49
CA SER A 584 20.84 10.78 17.68
C SER A 584 22.36 10.94 17.64
N TRP A 585 22.96 11.34 18.76
CA TRP A 585 24.41 11.47 18.89
C TRP A 585 24.91 10.92 20.22
N CYS A 586 26.17 10.49 20.23
CA CYS A 586 26.93 10.13 21.42
C CYS A 586 28.33 10.74 21.30
N ARG A 587 28.87 11.27 22.40
CA ARG A 587 30.22 11.88 22.43
C ARG A 587 31.31 10.83 22.63
N TYR A 588 30.95 9.65 23.13
CA TYR A 588 31.90 8.58 23.36
C TYR A 588 32.22 7.88 22.04
N ARG A 589 33.52 7.78 21.76
CA ARG A 589 34.02 6.99 20.65
C ARG A 589 34.29 5.57 21.12
N LEU A 590 34.11 4.62 20.21
CA LEU A 590 34.56 3.25 20.42
C LEU A 590 36.08 3.20 20.50
N SER A 591 36.60 2.25 21.27
CA SER A 591 38.02 1.93 21.20
C SER A 591 38.39 1.34 19.83
N GLY A 592 39.59 1.66 19.35
CA GLY A 592 40.05 1.20 18.03
C GLY A 592 40.05 -0.33 17.87
N THR A 593 40.27 -1.05 18.96
CA THR A 593 40.15 -2.52 19.03
C THR A 593 38.74 -3.02 18.76
N VAL A 594 37.71 -2.32 19.28
CA VAL A 594 36.30 -2.69 19.00
C VAL A 594 35.95 -2.32 17.58
N GLU A 595 36.38 -1.15 17.10
CA GLU A 595 36.17 -0.74 15.70
C GLU A 595 36.79 -1.73 14.70
N GLU A 596 38.00 -2.23 14.99
CA GLU A 596 38.69 -3.23 14.17
C GLU A 596 37.92 -4.56 14.14
N ALA A 597 37.52 -5.08 15.30
CA ALA A 597 36.72 -6.31 15.42
C ALA A 597 35.37 -6.20 14.66
N LEU A 598 34.64 -5.09 14.84
CA LEU A 598 33.39 -4.84 14.10
C LEU A 598 33.65 -4.68 12.59
N GLY A 599 34.80 -4.10 12.23
CA GLY A 599 35.27 -3.98 10.84
C GLY A 599 35.46 -5.33 10.16
N GLY A 600 36.00 -6.33 10.87
CA GLY A 600 36.16 -7.71 10.39
C GLY A 600 34.84 -8.37 9.98
N LEU A 601 33.74 -8.01 10.66
CA LEU A 601 32.40 -8.55 10.38
C LEU A 601 31.73 -7.98 9.12
N HIS A 602 32.27 -6.92 8.49
CA HIS A 602 31.65 -6.28 7.33
C HIS A 602 31.42 -7.21 6.15
N TYR A 603 32.37 -8.13 5.90
CA TYR A 603 32.25 -9.09 4.81
C TYR A 603 31.09 -10.07 5.05
N LEU A 604 31.04 -10.67 6.24
CA LEU A 604 29.96 -11.58 6.66
C LEU A 604 28.60 -10.88 6.61
N ARG A 605 28.52 -9.66 7.16
CA ARG A 605 27.29 -8.84 7.10
C ARG A 605 26.80 -8.62 5.69
N ARG A 606 27.70 -8.24 4.77
CA ARG A 606 27.36 -8.00 3.35
C ARG A 606 26.88 -9.28 2.69
N GLN A 607 27.55 -10.41 2.92
CA GLN A 607 27.13 -11.69 2.37
C GLN A 607 25.76 -12.11 2.91
N LEU A 608 25.54 -12.02 4.22
CA LEU A 608 24.27 -12.41 4.84
C LEU A 608 23.13 -11.54 4.32
N TYR A 609 23.34 -10.23 4.21
CA TYR A 609 22.38 -9.31 3.61
C TYR A 609 22.00 -9.71 2.18
N GLN A 610 22.99 -10.03 1.34
CA GLN A 610 22.73 -10.45 -0.04
C GLN A 610 21.94 -11.76 -0.12
N GLN A 611 22.25 -12.73 0.73
CA GLN A 611 21.55 -14.02 0.76
C GLN A 611 20.12 -13.90 1.28
N GLN A 612 19.90 -13.09 2.31
CA GLN A 612 18.56 -12.77 2.83
C GLN A 612 17.72 -12.04 1.77
N HIS A 613 18.28 -11.00 1.15
CA HIS A 613 17.58 -10.21 0.14
C HIS A 613 17.18 -11.05 -1.09
N ARG A 614 18.07 -11.92 -1.58
CA ARG A 614 17.79 -12.83 -2.71
C ARG A 614 16.63 -13.79 -2.44
N ARG A 615 16.34 -14.09 -1.18
CA ARG A 615 15.30 -15.04 -0.76
C ARG A 615 14.13 -14.38 -0.04
N HIS A 616 14.04 -13.04 -0.10
CA HIS A 616 12.98 -12.25 0.52
C HIS A 616 12.83 -12.45 2.04
N ILE A 617 13.93 -12.74 2.74
CA ILE A 617 13.95 -12.87 4.20
C ILE A 617 14.18 -11.50 4.82
N THR A 618 13.30 -11.10 5.74
CA THR A 618 13.40 -9.84 6.48
C THR A 618 13.86 -10.12 7.91
N ALA A 619 15.16 -10.29 8.09
CA ALA A 619 15.80 -10.38 9.40
C ALA A 619 16.87 -9.29 9.51
N PRO A 620 16.87 -8.46 10.55
CA PRO A 620 17.83 -7.36 10.66
C PRO A 620 19.26 -7.87 10.85
N ILE A 621 20.24 -7.10 10.40
CA ILE A 621 21.68 -7.40 10.57
C ILE A 621 22.34 -6.15 11.13
N TRP A 622 22.04 -5.89 12.41
CA TRP A 622 22.48 -4.69 13.12
C TRP A 622 24.01 -4.68 13.26
N LEU A 623 24.58 -3.50 13.05
CA LEU A 623 26.00 -3.22 13.25
C LEU A 623 26.12 -1.71 13.45
N GLU A 624 25.90 -1.30 14.70
CA GLU A 624 25.85 0.09 15.15
C GLU A 624 27.23 0.53 15.68
N TYR A 625 27.69 1.74 15.33
CA TYR A 625 29.01 2.25 15.73
C TYR A 625 28.94 3.52 16.58
N ASP A 626 27.92 4.34 16.36
CA ASP A 626 27.91 5.72 16.82
C ASP A 626 27.47 5.83 18.28
N LEU A 627 26.59 4.94 18.75
CA LEU A 627 26.01 5.00 20.08
C LEU A 627 26.64 4.01 21.05
N VAL A 628 27.10 2.87 20.56
CA VAL A 628 27.61 1.76 21.39
C VAL A 628 28.85 2.09 22.23
N GLY A 629 29.55 3.19 21.93
CA GLY A 629 30.56 3.76 22.82
C GLY A 629 30.04 4.04 24.23
N LEU A 630 28.74 4.32 24.39
CA LEU A 630 28.11 4.47 25.71
C LEU A 630 28.19 3.19 26.55
N VAL A 631 28.10 2.01 25.92
CA VAL A 631 28.14 0.72 26.61
C VAL A 631 29.55 0.44 27.12
N GLU A 632 30.56 0.77 26.30
CA GLU A 632 31.96 0.67 26.69
C GLU A 632 32.27 1.55 27.91
N GLN A 633 31.81 2.80 27.89
CA GLN A 633 32.02 3.73 29.01
C GLN A 633 31.23 3.34 30.25
N TRP A 634 30.02 2.82 30.07
CA TRP A 634 29.23 2.29 31.18
C TRP A 634 29.95 1.12 31.86
N ALA A 635 30.48 0.17 31.11
CA ALA A 635 31.23 -0.96 31.65
C ALA A 635 32.58 -0.53 32.27
N ASN A 636 33.17 0.60 31.83
CA ASN A 636 34.33 1.23 32.46
C ASN A 636 34.00 1.98 33.77
N GLY A 637 32.73 2.05 34.17
CA GLY A 637 32.33 2.60 35.46
C GLY A 637 31.88 4.07 35.46
N VAL A 638 31.76 4.74 34.30
CA VAL A 638 31.28 6.15 34.21
C VAL A 638 29.92 6.34 34.89
N ASP A 639 29.75 7.35 35.73
CA ASP A 639 28.49 7.57 36.44
C ASP A 639 27.28 7.81 35.51
N TRP A 640 26.08 7.47 35.98
CA TRP A 640 24.86 7.48 35.18
C TRP A 640 24.53 8.87 34.60
N VAL A 641 24.67 9.91 35.43
CA VAL A 641 24.37 11.30 35.04
C VAL A 641 25.33 11.75 33.93
N THR A 642 26.63 11.53 34.11
CA THR A 642 27.64 11.85 33.09
C THR A 642 27.42 11.05 31.81
N LEU A 643 27.02 9.77 31.90
CA LEU A 643 26.69 8.97 30.73
C LEU A 643 25.55 9.60 29.91
N CYS A 644 24.47 10.00 30.60
CA CYS A 644 23.29 10.62 29.98
C CYS A 644 23.60 11.98 29.35
N ASP A 645 24.41 12.81 30.00
CA ASP A 645 24.80 14.14 29.51
C ASP A 645 25.65 14.10 28.21
N ASN A 646 26.20 12.92 27.88
CA ASN A 646 27.05 12.71 26.72
C ASN A 646 26.34 12.01 25.55
N THR A 647 25.01 11.97 25.56
CA THR A 647 24.20 11.49 24.43
C THR A 647 22.89 12.28 24.30
N SER A 648 22.24 12.21 23.14
CA SER A 648 20.87 12.70 22.94
C SER A 648 19.79 11.68 23.25
N LEU A 649 20.16 10.45 23.61
CA LEU A 649 19.21 9.38 23.90
C LEU A 649 18.42 9.68 25.18
N ASP A 650 17.15 9.28 25.19
CA ASP A 650 16.37 9.27 26.43
C ASP A 650 16.95 8.20 27.38
N GLU A 651 16.94 8.44 28.69
CA GLU A 651 17.42 7.49 29.72
C GLU A 651 16.86 6.08 29.55
N GLY A 652 15.56 5.96 29.24
CA GLY A 652 14.92 4.67 28.99
C GLY A 652 15.45 3.95 27.74
N ASP A 653 15.89 4.68 26.72
CA ASP A 653 16.55 4.08 25.55
C ASP A 653 17.97 3.60 25.89
N ILE A 654 18.71 4.34 26.73
CA ILE A 654 20.03 3.91 27.23
C ILE A 654 19.89 2.61 28.04
N VAL A 655 18.95 2.56 28.99
CA VAL A 655 18.67 1.33 29.76
C VAL A 655 18.25 0.19 28.81
N ARG A 656 17.45 0.46 27.78
CA ARG A 656 17.07 -0.55 26.78
C ARG A 656 18.28 -1.13 26.06
N ILE A 657 19.23 -0.28 25.62
CA ILE A 657 20.48 -0.73 24.99
C ILE A 657 21.26 -1.61 25.96
N LEU A 658 21.51 -1.12 27.18
CA LEU A 658 22.27 -1.84 28.20
C LEU A 658 21.64 -3.19 28.56
N ARG A 659 20.31 -3.26 28.68
CA ARG A 659 19.58 -4.52 28.97
C ARG A 659 19.60 -5.50 27.82
N ARG A 660 19.49 -5.04 26.56
CA ARG A 660 19.61 -5.92 25.39
C ARG A 660 21.02 -6.51 25.29
N THR A 661 22.04 -5.70 25.56
CA THR A 661 23.42 -6.18 25.64
C THR A 661 23.59 -7.17 26.79
N LEU A 662 23.04 -6.86 27.97
CA LEU A 662 23.07 -7.74 29.14
C LEU A 662 22.39 -9.09 28.87
N ASP A 663 21.25 -9.08 28.18
CA ASP A 663 20.52 -10.29 27.80
C ASP A 663 21.39 -11.20 26.91
N VAL A 664 21.99 -10.66 25.84
CA VAL A 664 22.89 -11.45 24.98
C VAL A 664 24.14 -11.91 25.71
N LEU A 665 24.77 -11.06 26.53
CA LEU A 665 25.89 -11.44 27.38
C LEU A 665 25.54 -12.59 28.32
N SER A 666 24.32 -12.61 28.87
CA SER A 666 23.85 -13.67 29.75
C SER A 666 23.66 -15.02 29.05
N GLN A 667 23.41 -15.00 27.74
CA GLN A 667 23.19 -16.19 26.92
C GLN A 667 24.52 -16.83 26.47
N ILE A 668 25.54 -16.03 26.15
CA ILE A 668 26.84 -16.51 25.61
C ILE A 668 27.48 -17.65 26.41
N PRO A 669 27.53 -17.62 27.77
CA PRO A 669 28.07 -18.73 28.55
C PRO A 669 27.35 -20.07 28.37
N HIS A 670 26.14 -20.08 27.81
CA HIS A 670 25.31 -21.25 27.55
C HIS A 670 25.29 -21.67 26.08
N VAL A 671 25.82 -20.86 25.16
CA VAL A 671 25.94 -21.21 23.74
C VAL A 671 26.99 -22.33 23.58
N PRO A 672 26.70 -23.41 22.84
CA PRO A 672 27.67 -24.49 22.62
C PRO A 672 28.85 -24.01 21.75
N TYR A 673 29.97 -24.74 21.76
CA TYR A 673 31.17 -24.49 20.92
C TYR A 673 31.91 -23.16 21.11
N ILE A 674 31.38 -22.20 21.90
CA ILE A 674 32.09 -20.98 22.28
C ILE A 674 33.30 -21.29 23.17
N GLY A 675 34.44 -20.67 22.87
CA GLY A 675 35.69 -20.78 23.63
C GLY A 675 35.61 -20.19 25.05
N GLU A 676 36.42 -20.71 25.98
CA GLU A 676 36.32 -20.32 27.40
C GLU A 676 36.64 -18.85 27.66
N THR A 677 37.55 -18.26 26.88
CA THR A 677 37.88 -16.82 26.98
C THR A 677 36.65 -15.95 26.75
N LEU A 678 35.89 -16.20 25.69
CA LEU A 678 34.64 -15.48 25.41
C LEU A 678 33.60 -15.73 26.49
N ARG A 679 33.47 -16.96 27.01
CA ARG A 679 32.54 -17.26 28.12
C ARG A 679 32.89 -16.47 29.38
N SER A 680 34.18 -16.45 29.74
CA SER A 680 34.68 -15.71 30.90
C SER A 680 34.46 -14.21 30.74
N ASN A 681 34.86 -13.65 29.60
CA ASN A 681 34.69 -12.22 29.31
C ASN A 681 33.21 -11.82 29.27
N ALA A 682 32.32 -12.69 28.77
CA ALA A 682 30.89 -12.43 28.78
C ALA A 682 30.29 -12.39 30.19
N ARG A 683 30.73 -13.28 31.09
CA ARG A 683 30.33 -13.26 32.51
C ARG A 683 30.80 -11.98 33.20
N GLU A 684 32.07 -11.62 33.02
CA GLU A 684 32.63 -10.38 33.59
C GLU A 684 31.93 -9.13 33.03
N ALA A 685 31.73 -9.07 31.71
CA ALA A 685 31.05 -7.95 31.05
C ALA A 685 29.60 -7.78 31.53
N LYS A 686 28.90 -8.90 31.74
CA LYS A 686 27.55 -8.92 32.34
C LYS A 686 27.58 -8.26 33.72
N ASP A 687 28.52 -8.63 34.57
CA ASP A 687 28.61 -8.10 35.93
C ASP A 687 28.98 -6.60 35.92
N LEU A 688 29.84 -6.15 35.01
CA LEU A 688 30.21 -4.74 34.84
C LEU A 688 29.04 -3.86 34.38
N ILE A 689 28.20 -4.35 33.47
CA ILE A 689 27.02 -3.61 32.99
C ILE A 689 25.88 -3.63 34.01
N ASN A 690 25.75 -4.70 34.79
CA ASN A 690 24.62 -4.92 35.69
C ASN A 690 24.70 -4.11 37.00
N ARG A 691 24.65 -2.79 36.88
CA ARG A 691 24.60 -1.83 37.99
C ARG A 691 23.41 -0.88 37.86
N PHE A 692 23.06 -0.17 38.93
CA PHE A 692 22.00 0.83 38.91
C PHE A 692 22.22 1.86 37.79
N PRO A 693 21.21 2.26 37.00
CA PRO A 693 19.79 1.88 37.06
C PRO A 693 19.39 0.71 36.13
N VAL A 694 20.37 -0.01 35.57
CA VAL A 694 20.12 -1.17 34.70
C VAL A 694 19.56 -2.34 35.53
N ASN A 695 20.17 -2.59 36.69
CA ASN A 695 19.68 -3.54 37.69
C ASN A 695 18.45 -2.97 38.42
N GLU A 696 17.36 -3.74 38.48
CA GLU A 696 16.10 -3.37 39.15
C GLU A 696 15.98 -3.95 40.57
N GLU A 697 16.97 -4.69 41.05
CA GLU A 697 17.00 -5.11 42.45
C GLU A 697 17.12 -3.87 43.34
N ILE A 698 15.96 -3.43 43.85
CA ILE A 698 15.84 -2.41 44.91
C ILE A 698 16.58 -2.99 46.12
N GLY A 699 17.69 -2.36 46.49
CA GLY A 699 18.42 -2.66 47.72
C GLY A 699 17.63 -2.29 48.96
#